data_AF-A0A0Q4BEV2-F1
#
_entry.id   AF-A0A0Q4BEV2-F1
#
_cell.length_a   1.000
_cell.length_b   1.000
_cell.length_c   1.000
_cell.angle_alpha   90.00
_cell.angle_beta   90.00
_cell.angle_gamma   90.00
#
_symmetry.space_group_name_H-M   'P 1'
#
loop_
_entity.id
_entity.type
_entity.pdbx_description
1 polymer ?
#
loop_
_entity_poly.entity_id
_entity_poly.type
_entity_poly.pdbx_seq_one_letter_code
_entity_poly.pdbx_strand_id
1 'polypeptide(L)'
;MVDAVTWAIDELRIDGDHELLGMSERMGWPGSGSEDSPLMISNMTMPMGGLYIGNTTLHLIISNCILSGADGAAAHLYNVSNVRFTGSTFADNGIGLLLEGSSAMVDGNRFIGNGIGLDIDGSGSVSENLFRDNEGFAVIARSSGWTVHLNAFVGNNGVGEGDDVRAQAMDLGGSAWSWEGHGNHWSDWTTDQDGDWFSDTPYDVGHSADQHPFSTPSSVPRAFTAEVVGGVTHLSWDVPEFAMAELIGYEVERTGPDGVTSNILAAEVRAMEDAVSETASYSYRIRALTALGAGDWSSPFEVYVPDVTPPSIGIVSPADGKWTASAAVRWAGSDDGAGIDRYEISLDGGAFEDMGLSVARTFTGLAEGRHTVTVVAYDGAGNRAESSVSFRLDLTKPSITIASPTPGVMGSSHVDISIRASDQGSGLSTVTVQLDGATIGEAVKGSMDLSVELADGEHTLTVIARDAVGNRASSKVTFTVAATAPVIEILGPQGGTASSSSLNVSCSFAGPRETWAQVRVDGGEWHNISSALCHTFDGLEDGVHVIEAMAWDASGLMDVRSVSVEIDTTPPAATIERANGTIRITFSEEVDRNSTTCLLGVDHDVIWDHGVMVIVPSAPLAAGNHSLAVHAVDRAGNSIDMSFKITIDAVADSPRGTGTLLVYAAIAVVIIVAAALLVRRK
;
A
#
# COMPACT_ATOMS: atom_id res chain seq x y z
N MET A 1 31.48 -72.11 -57.22
CA MET A 1 32.74 -72.87 -57.27
C MET A 1 33.79 -71.99 -57.91
N VAL A 2 34.75 -71.49 -57.13
CA VAL A 2 35.90 -70.73 -57.62
C VAL A 2 37.09 -71.69 -57.60
N ASP A 3 37.78 -71.79 -58.74
CA ASP A 3 38.91 -72.69 -58.95
C ASP A 3 40.08 -72.40 -58.00
N ALA A 4 40.81 -73.46 -57.68
CA ALA A 4 41.88 -73.53 -56.71
C ALA A 4 42.99 -72.47 -56.89
N VAL A 5 43.24 -71.75 -55.79
CA VAL A 5 44.58 -71.55 -55.21
C VAL A 5 45.64 -70.91 -56.13
N THR A 6 45.81 -69.61 -56.01
CA THR A 6 47.07 -68.90 -56.30
C THR A 6 47.71 -68.47 -54.99
N TRP A 7 48.77 -69.17 -54.57
CA TRP A 7 49.53 -68.87 -53.35
C TRP A 7 50.75 -67.98 -53.68
N ALA A 8 50.87 -66.85 -52.98
CA ALA A 8 52.03 -65.96 -53.03
C ALA A 8 53.13 -66.40 -52.03
N ILE A 9 54.32 -65.79 -52.18
CA ILE A 9 55.64 -66.26 -51.71
C ILE A 9 55.92 -66.10 -50.19
N ASP A 10 54.95 -65.65 -49.39
CA ASP A 10 55.09 -65.32 -47.95
C ASP A 10 54.17 -66.17 -47.02
N GLU A 11 53.85 -67.41 -47.41
CA GLU A 11 52.96 -68.34 -46.69
C GLU A 11 53.68 -69.11 -45.57
N LEU A 12 53.10 -69.16 -44.36
CA LEU A 12 53.53 -70.07 -43.29
C LEU A 12 52.76 -71.39 -43.45
N ARG A 13 53.43 -72.41 -43.98
CA ARG A 13 52.85 -73.73 -44.24
C ARG A 13 53.39 -74.77 -43.27
N ILE A 14 52.47 -75.50 -42.62
CA ILE A 14 52.76 -76.58 -41.69
C ILE A 14 51.83 -77.75 -42.03
N ASP A 15 52.35 -78.95 -42.23
CA ASP A 15 51.58 -80.14 -42.61
C ASP A 15 52.01 -81.37 -41.77
N GLY A 16 51.37 -81.54 -40.62
CA GLY A 16 51.60 -82.64 -39.68
C GLY A 16 52.20 -82.26 -38.33
N ASP A 17 51.97 -83.11 -37.32
CA ASP A 17 52.41 -82.87 -35.92
C ASP A 17 53.92 -82.62 -35.78
N HIS A 18 54.74 -83.37 -36.52
CA HIS A 18 56.19 -83.24 -36.45
C HIS A 18 56.67 -81.87 -36.97
N GLU A 19 56.06 -81.40 -38.06
CA GLU A 19 56.41 -80.09 -38.64
C GLU A 19 55.95 -78.95 -37.72
N LEU A 20 54.78 -79.09 -37.12
CA LEU A 20 54.22 -78.13 -36.18
C LEU A 20 55.06 -77.97 -34.91
N LEU A 21 55.49 -79.08 -34.29
CA LEU A 21 56.41 -79.05 -33.14
C LEU A 21 57.76 -78.46 -33.51
N GLY A 22 58.32 -78.86 -34.66
CA GLY A 22 59.58 -78.32 -35.15
C GLY A 22 59.50 -76.82 -35.45
N MET A 23 58.37 -76.34 -35.97
CA MET A 23 58.12 -74.92 -36.16
C MET A 23 57.96 -74.20 -34.82
N SER A 24 57.22 -74.78 -33.88
CA SER A 24 57.03 -74.25 -32.53
C SER A 24 58.36 -74.01 -31.82
N GLU A 25 59.30 -74.96 -31.87
CA GLU A 25 60.63 -74.82 -31.29
C GLU A 25 61.43 -73.68 -31.94
N ARG A 26 61.35 -73.54 -33.27
CA ARG A 26 62.05 -72.47 -34.01
C ARG A 26 61.48 -71.09 -33.74
N MET A 27 60.16 -71.00 -33.65
CA MET A 27 59.43 -69.75 -33.48
C MET A 27 59.26 -69.37 -32.00
N GLY A 28 59.60 -70.27 -31.08
CA GLY A 28 59.48 -70.06 -29.63
C GLY A 28 58.04 -70.04 -29.14
N TRP A 29 57.12 -70.74 -29.85
CA TRP A 29 55.74 -70.84 -29.41
C TRP A 29 55.63 -71.70 -28.15
N PRO A 30 54.96 -71.21 -27.09
CA PRO A 30 54.82 -71.97 -25.85
C PRO A 30 53.76 -73.08 -25.99
N GLY A 31 53.94 -74.15 -25.21
CA GLY A 31 53.04 -75.30 -25.18
C GLY A 31 53.69 -76.58 -25.71
N SER A 32 53.08 -77.72 -25.39
CA SER A 32 53.50 -79.03 -25.93
C SER A 32 52.56 -79.58 -27.00
N GLY A 33 51.42 -78.94 -27.24
CA GLY A 33 50.38 -79.40 -28.18
C GLY A 33 49.47 -80.48 -27.59
N SER A 34 49.55 -80.71 -26.28
CA SER A 34 48.60 -81.55 -25.54
C SER A 34 47.42 -80.73 -25.05
N GLU A 35 46.32 -81.38 -24.67
CA GLU A 35 45.12 -80.72 -24.14
C GLU A 35 45.41 -79.74 -22.99
N ASP A 36 46.20 -80.16 -22.00
CA ASP A 36 46.58 -79.32 -20.85
C ASP A 36 47.61 -78.23 -21.17
N SER A 37 48.26 -78.30 -22.33
CA SER A 37 49.28 -77.34 -22.75
C SER A 37 49.25 -77.17 -24.28
N PRO A 38 48.21 -76.52 -24.81
CA PRO A 38 48.08 -76.27 -26.24
C PRO A 38 49.24 -75.43 -26.75
N LEU A 39 49.60 -75.63 -28.01
CA LEU A 39 50.55 -74.76 -28.70
C LEU A 39 49.92 -73.40 -28.95
N MET A 40 50.60 -72.33 -28.51
CA MET A 40 50.10 -70.97 -28.58
C MET A 40 50.77 -70.19 -29.72
N ILE A 41 49.97 -69.81 -30.70
CA ILE A 41 50.38 -68.93 -31.80
C ILE A 41 49.69 -67.59 -31.58
N SER A 42 50.41 -66.58 -31.12
CA SER A 42 49.76 -65.32 -30.70
C SER A 42 50.49 -64.07 -31.14
N ASN A 43 49.75 -62.94 -31.22
CA ASN A 43 50.28 -61.61 -31.50
C ASN A 43 51.06 -61.51 -32.81
N MET A 44 50.67 -62.30 -33.82
CA MET A 44 51.30 -62.27 -35.13
C MET A 44 50.55 -61.34 -36.09
N THR A 45 51.28 -60.70 -37.01
CA THR A 45 50.70 -59.94 -38.12
C THR A 45 51.17 -60.53 -39.44
N MET A 46 50.24 -60.91 -40.31
CA MET A 46 50.50 -61.55 -41.59
C MET A 46 49.84 -60.73 -42.72
N PRO A 47 50.55 -59.73 -43.27
CA PRO A 47 50.06 -58.96 -44.42
C PRO A 47 50.37 -59.70 -45.73
N MET A 48 49.37 -59.85 -46.60
CA MET A 48 49.47 -60.44 -47.95
C MET A 48 49.96 -61.91 -48.04
N GLY A 49 49.93 -62.65 -46.93
CA GLY A 49 50.32 -64.06 -46.86
C GLY A 49 49.38 -64.88 -45.95
N GLY A 50 49.19 -66.17 -46.28
CA GLY A 50 48.28 -67.07 -45.57
C GLY A 50 48.97 -67.98 -44.55
N LEU A 51 48.24 -68.40 -43.51
CA LEU A 51 48.62 -69.46 -42.58
C LEU A 51 47.99 -70.78 -43.00
N TYR A 52 48.79 -71.78 -43.36
CA TYR A 52 48.30 -73.13 -43.59
C TYR A 52 48.75 -74.07 -42.46
N ILE A 53 47.78 -74.75 -41.84
CA ILE A 53 48.05 -75.83 -40.87
C ILE A 53 47.24 -77.07 -41.30
N GLY A 54 47.94 -78.13 -41.67
CA GLY A 54 47.37 -79.37 -42.16
C GLY A 54 47.65 -80.56 -41.25
N ASN A 55 46.74 -81.54 -41.26
CA ASN A 55 46.95 -82.91 -40.82
C ASN A 55 47.56 -83.06 -39.41
N THR A 56 47.11 -82.24 -38.46
CA THR A 56 47.61 -82.27 -37.07
C THR A 56 46.52 -82.60 -36.06
N THR A 57 46.91 -83.35 -35.03
CA THR A 57 46.04 -83.73 -33.90
C THR A 57 46.38 -82.96 -32.62
N LEU A 58 47.40 -82.10 -32.67
CA LEU A 58 47.85 -81.29 -31.55
C LEU A 58 46.83 -80.20 -31.21
N HIS A 59 46.69 -79.91 -29.91
CA HIS A 59 45.87 -78.81 -29.42
C HIS A 59 46.54 -77.48 -29.72
N LEU A 60 45.80 -76.56 -30.33
CA LEU A 60 46.30 -75.27 -30.79
C LEU A 60 45.42 -74.14 -30.28
N ILE A 61 46.03 -73.05 -29.83
CA ILE A 61 45.36 -71.78 -29.58
C ILE A 61 46.03 -70.72 -30.43
N ILE A 62 45.26 -70.13 -31.34
CA ILE A 62 45.70 -69.05 -32.21
C ILE A 62 44.98 -67.79 -31.74
N SER A 63 45.72 -66.79 -31.24
CA SER A 63 45.09 -65.68 -30.55
C SER A 63 45.71 -64.31 -30.77
N ASN A 64 44.88 -63.27 -30.83
CA ASN A 64 45.33 -61.88 -31.02
C ASN A 64 46.20 -61.68 -32.27
N CYS A 65 45.92 -62.43 -33.34
CA CYS A 65 46.63 -62.30 -34.61
C CYS A 65 45.88 -61.34 -35.55
N ILE A 66 46.61 -60.72 -36.48
CA ILE A 66 46.05 -59.88 -37.55
C ILE A 66 46.45 -60.52 -38.88
N LEU A 67 45.47 -61.06 -39.62
CA LEU A 67 45.67 -61.69 -40.91
C LEU A 67 44.92 -60.90 -41.98
N SER A 68 45.64 -60.32 -42.94
CA SER A 68 45.02 -59.35 -43.85
C SER A 68 45.60 -59.32 -45.26
N GLY A 69 44.74 -59.06 -46.25
CA GLY A 69 45.14 -58.83 -47.64
C GLY A 69 45.55 -60.08 -48.42
N ALA A 70 45.14 -61.28 -47.99
CA ALA A 70 45.38 -62.51 -48.74
C ALA A 70 44.40 -62.65 -49.91
N ASP A 71 44.89 -62.94 -51.13
CA ASP A 71 44.04 -63.21 -52.30
C ASP A 71 43.15 -64.47 -52.11
N GLY A 72 43.59 -65.41 -51.28
CA GLY A 72 42.88 -66.64 -50.90
C GLY A 72 42.48 -66.66 -49.43
N ALA A 73 42.60 -67.83 -48.78
CA ALA A 73 42.37 -67.94 -47.34
C ALA A 73 43.52 -67.33 -46.53
N ALA A 74 43.20 -66.42 -45.60
CA ALA A 74 44.16 -65.83 -44.68
C ALA A 74 44.67 -66.87 -43.68
N ALA A 75 43.79 -67.75 -43.22
CA ALA A 75 44.16 -68.99 -42.55
C ALA A 75 43.39 -70.16 -43.16
N HIS A 76 44.09 -71.26 -43.45
CA HIS A 76 43.53 -72.49 -43.94
C HIS A 76 43.96 -73.65 -43.03
N LEU A 77 43.00 -74.26 -42.35
CA LEU A 77 43.21 -75.46 -41.56
C LEU A 77 42.58 -76.65 -42.28
N TYR A 78 43.39 -77.66 -42.55
CA TYR A 78 42.98 -78.84 -43.29
C TYR A 78 43.17 -80.09 -42.44
N ASN A 79 42.09 -80.83 -42.16
CA ASN A 79 42.13 -82.06 -41.36
C ASN A 79 42.85 -81.87 -40.01
N VAL A 80 42.46 -80.81 -39.27
CA VAL A 80 43.03 -80.46 -37.97
C VAL A 80 42.01 -80.70 -36.86
N SER A 81 42.45 -81.22 -35.71
CA SER A 81 41.60 -81.36 -34.52
C SER A 81 42.04 -80.43 -33.39
N ASN A 82 41.09 -79.97 -32.56
CA ASN A 82 41.34 -79.25 -31.30
C ASN A 82 42.01 -77.87 -31.43
N VAL A 83 41.54 -77.04 -32.36
CA VAL A 83 42.04 -75.66 -32.51
C VAL A 83 41.08 -74.65 -31.90
N ARG A 84 41.61 -73.61 -31.24
CA ARG A 84 40.85 -72.43 -30.87
C ARG A 84 41.41 -71.17 -31.53
N PHE A 85 40.58 -70.41 -32.23
CA PHE A 85 40.90 -69.06 -32.69
C PHE A 85 40.21 -68.04 -31.79
N THR A 86 40.97 -67.13 -31.16
CA THR A 86 40.37 -66.12 -30.28
C THR A 86 41.00 -64.73 -30.32
N GLY A 87 40.20 -63.68 -30.23
CA GLY A 87 40.68 -62.29 -30.19
C GLY A 87 41.41 -61.81 -31.45
N SER A 88 41.35 -62.57 -32.56
CA SER A 88 42.08 -62.28 -33.79
C SER A 88 41.25 -61.47 -34.79
N THR A 89 41.92 -60.79 -35.71
CA THR A 89 41.30 -59.99 -36.78
C THR A 89 41.68 -60.54 -38.15
N PHE A 90 40.69 -60.86 -38.97
CA PHE A 90 40.79 -61.25 -40.37
C PHE A 90 40.20 -60.13 -41.23
N ALA A 91 41.04 -59.41 -41.96
CA ALA A 91 40.61 -58.22 -42.70
C ALA A 91 40.98 -58.25 -44.18
N ASP A 92 40.04 -57.90 -45.06
CA ASP A 92 40.30 -57.68 -46.49
C ASP A 92 40.95 -58.89 -47.22
N ASN A 93 40.54 -60.12 -46.87
CA ASN A 93 41.03 -61.34 -47.50
C ASN A 93 39.99 -61.94 -48.46
N GLY A 94 40.42 -62.82 -49.38
CA GLY A 94 39.49 -63.64 -50.17
C GLY A 94 38.61 -64.52 -49.27
N ILE A 95 39.23 -65.26 -48.35
CA ILE A 95 38.55 -65.95 -47.25
C ILE A 95 39.28 -65.60 -45.96
N GLY A 96 38.58 -65.19 -44.90
CA GLY A 96 39.23 -64.90 -43.60
C GLY A 96 39.82 -66.17 -42.98
N LEU A 97 38.96 -67.12 -42.63
CA LEU A 97 39.36 -68.43 -42.11
C LEU A 97 38.65 -69.54 -42.88
N LEU A 98 39.42 -70.50 -43.39
CA LEU A 98 38.94 -71.71 -44.06
C LEU A 98 39.27 -72.93 -43.19
N LEU A 99 38.25 -73.67 -42.79
CA LEU A 99 38.37 -74.94 -42.07
C LEU A 99 37.83 -76.06 -42.97
N GLU A 100 38.69 -76.99 -43.36
CA GLU A 100 38.32 -78.16 -44.16
C GLU A 100 38.49 -79.43 -43.32
N GLY A 101 37.43 -80.23 -43.15
CA GLY A 101 37.43 -81.45 -42.34
C GLY A 101 38.01 -81.30 -40.93
N SER A 102 37.81 -80.15 -40.28
CA SER A 102 38.53 -79.77 -39.06
C SER A 102 37.60 -79.57 -37.85
N SER A 103 38.15 -79.69 -36.63
CA SER A 103 37.44 -79.37 -35.39
C SER A 103 38.02 -78.17 -34.66
N ALA A 104 37.21 -77.12 -34.48
CA ALA A 104 37.67 -75.86 -33.90
C ALA A 104 36.64 -75.09 -33.06
N MET A 105 37.15 -74.26 -32.15
CA MET A 105 36.41 -73.19 -31.49
C MET A 105 36.85 -71.86 -32.08
N VAL A 106 35.94 -71.09 -32.66
CA VAL A 106 36.23 -69.76 -33.22
C VAL A 106 35.45 -68.75 -32.39
N ASP A 107 36.14 -68.03 -31.49
CA ASP A 107 35.47 -67.14 -30.56
C ASP A 107 36.09 -65.76 -30.36
N GLY A 108 35.29 -64.70 -30.25
CA GLY A 108 35.82 -63.36 -29.93
C GLY A 108 36.67 -62.73 -31.04
N ASN A 109 36.53 -63.17 -32.30
CA ASN A 109 37.31 -62.69 -33.43
C ASN A 109 36.56 -61.62 -34.24
N ARG A 110 37.28 -60.92 -35.13
CA ARG A 110 36.72 -59.94 -36.06
C ARG A 110 37.02 -60.36 -37.50
N PHE A 111 35.99 -60.51 -38.31
CA PHE A 111 36.07 -60.82 -39.74
C PHE A 111 35.49 -59.64 -40.53
N ILE A 112 36.37 -58.80 -41.07
CA ILE A 112 36.00 -57.49 -41.63
C ILE A 112 36.37 -57.43 -43.12
N GLY A 113 35.43 -57.09 -44.00
CA GLY A 113 35.76 -56.78 -45.40
C GLY A 113 36.29 -57.95 -46.24
N ASN A 114 36.14 -59.20 -45.78
CA ASN A 114 36.61 -60.36 -46.54
C ASN A 114 35.62 -60.75 -47.64
N GLY A 115 36.08 -61.47 -48.67
CA GLY A 115 35.19 -62.11 -49.65
C GLY A 115 34.25 -63.12 -49.00
N ILE A 116 34.80 -64.01 -48.16
CA ILE A 116 34.05 -64.85 -47.21
C ILE A 116 34.70 -64.66 -45.85
N GLY A 117 33.92 -64.38 -44.80
CA GLY A 117 34.47 -64.22 -43.45
C GLY A 117 35.08 -65.53 -42.95
N LEU A 118 34.24 -66.55 -42.85
CA LEU A 118 34.57 -67.86 -42.32
C LEU A 118 33.90 -68.97 -43.14
N ASP A 119 34.66 -69.94 -43.62
CA ASP A 119 34.17 -71.13 -44.34
C ASP A 119 34.50 -72.37 -43.50
N ILE A 120 33.46 -73.05 -42.99
CA ILE A 120 33.61 -74.14 -42.02
C ILE A 120 33.09 -75.49 -42.55
N ASP A 121 33.97 -76.48 -42.51
CA ASP A 121 33.70 -77.90 -42.72
C ASP A 121 34.33 -78.74 -41.60
N GLY A 122 33.54 -79.63 -40.98
CA GLY A 122 33.90 -80.43 -39.82
C GLY A 122 32.96 -80.24 -38.62
N SER A 123 33.49 -79.88 -37.44
CA SER A 123 32.66 -79.72 -36.23
C SER A 123 33.23 -78.75 -35.20
N GLY A 124 32.40 -78.06 -34.42
CA GLY A 124 32.90 -77.11 -33.43
C GLY A 124 31.94 -76.01 -33.05
N SER A 125 32.46 -74.88 -32.60
CA SER A 125 31.67 -73.71 -32.21
C SER A 125 32.17 -72.42 -32.84
N VAL A 126 31.25 -71.53 -33.18
CA VAL A 126 31.52 -70.16 -33.63
C VAL A 126 30.73 -69.24 -32.72
N SER A 127 31.40 -68.45 -31.88
CA SER A 127 30.70 -67.59 -30.91
C SER A 127 31.38 -66.27 -30.58
N GLU A 128 30.65 -65.24 -30.21
CA GLU A 128 31.23 -63.94 -29.81
C GLU A 128 32.07 -63.26 -30.91
N ASN A 129 31.93 -63.67 -32.17
CA ASN A 129 32.65 -63.05 -33.28
C ASN A 129 31.85 -61.90 -33.89
N LEU A 130 32.58 -60.92 -34.42
CA LEU A 130 32.04 -59.86 -35.26
C LEU A 130 32.35 -60.15 -36.73
N PHE A 131 31.33 -60.35 -37.53
CA PHE A 131 31.40 -60.42 -38.99
C PHE A 131 30.83 -59.14 -39.57
N ARG A 132 31.69 -58.32 -40.19
CA ARG A 132 31.31 -56.99 -40.64
C ARG A 132 31.73 -56.73 -42.09
N ASP A 133 30.80 -56.22 -42.88
CA ASP A 133 31.05 -55.67 -44.22
C ASP A 133 31.79 -56.66 -45.15
N ASN A 134 31.65 -57.97 -44.94
CA ASN A 134 32.25 -58.97 -45.84
C ASN A 134 31.51 -58.91 -47.19
N GLU A 135 32.27 -58.92 -48.30
CA GLU A 135 31.72 -58.79 -49.65
C GLU A 135 30.77 -59.95 -50.02
N GLY A 136 30.99 -61.12 -49.43
CA GLY A 136 30.14 -62.31 -49.52
C GLY A 136 29.62 -62.75 -48.15
N PHE A 137 29.50 -64.06 -47.93
CA PHE A 137 28.95 -64.59 -46.68
C PHE A 137 29.91 -64.37 -45.50
N ALA A 138 29.37 -63.96 -44.36
CA ALA A 138 30.07 -63.93 -43.09
C ALA A 138 30.53 -65.32 -42.67
N VAL A 139 29.62 -66.30 -42.73
CA VAL A 139 29.87 -67.70 -42.40
C VAL A 139 29.24 -68.58 -43.47
N ILE A 140 30.00 -69.53 -44.01
CA ILE A 140 29.49 -70.65 -44.80
C ILE A 140 29.71 -71.94 -44.01
N ALA A 141 28.63 -72.58 -43.56
CA ALA A 141 28.67 -73.87 -42.90
C ALA A 141 28.43 -75.00 -43.90
N ARG A 142 29.44 -75.83 -44.16
CA ARG A 142 29.39 -76.93 -45.13
C ARG A 142 28.99 -78.28 -44.53
N SER A 143 28.97 -78.38 -43.20
CA SER A 143 28.73 -79.61 -42.42
C SER A 143 27.77 -79.34 -41.26
N SER A 144 27.20 -80.38 -40.64
CA SER A 144 26.23 -80.25 -39.54
C SER A 144 26.83 -80.19 -38.13
N GLY A 145 28.15 -80.35 -38.00
CA GLY A 145 28.81 -80.48 -36.70
C GLY A 145 29.03 -79.17 -35.94
N TRP A 146 28.52 -78.04 -36.42
CA TRP A 146 28.82 -76.72 -35.86
C TRP A 146 27.67 -76.15 -35.03
N THR A 147 28.05 -75.38 -34.02
CA THR A 147 27.12 -74.53 -33.25
C THR A 147 27.55 -73.08 -33.38
N VAL A 148 26.68 -72.23 -33.93
CA VAL A 148 26.94 -70.82 -34.25
C VAL A 148 26.00 -69.95 -33.41
N HIS A 149 26.51 -69.26 -32.40
CA HIS A 149 25.69 -68.46 -31.48
C HIS A 149 26.47 -67.26 -30.91
N LEU A 150 25.79 -66.23 -30.43
CA LEU A 150 26.40 -65.00 -29.88
C LEU A 150 27.34 -64.29 -30.86
N ASN A 151 27.14 -64.40 -32.18
CA ASN A 151 27.91 -63.64 -33.16
C ASN A 151 27.13 -62.43 -33.66
N ALA A 152 27.84 -61.40 -34.11
CA ALA A 152 27.25 -60.24 -34.76
C ALA A 152 27.52 -60.27 -36.26
N PHE A 153 26.46 -60.34 -37.06
CA PHE A 153 26.47 -60.30 -38.51
C PHE A 153 25.98 -58.93 -38.98
N VAL A 154 26.92 -58.10 -39.44
CA VAL A 154 26.66 -56.71 -39.84
C VAL A 154 27.08 -56.45 -41.28
N GLY A 155 26.14 -56.11 -42.16
CA GLY A 155 26.43 -55.62 -43.52
C GLY A 155 27.11 -56.63 -44.47
N ASN A 156 26.99 -57.94 -44.20
CA ASN A 156 27.62 -58.97 -45.01
C ASN A 156 26.77 -59.31 -46.26
N ASN A 157 27.38 -59.50 -47.42
CA ASN A 157 26.70 -59.42 -48.72
C ASN A 157 26.75 -60.70 -49.58
N GLY A 158 26.60 -61.86 -48.95
CA GLY A 158 26.55 -63.16 -49.63
C GLY A 158 25.41 -63.27 -50.66
N VAL A 159 25.65 -63.99 -51.76
CA VAL A 159 24.66 -64.26 -52.81
C VAL A 159 24.10 -65.67 -52.59
N GLY A 160 22.82 -65.78 -52.21
CA GLY A 160 22.14 -67.07 -52.00
C GLY A 160 21.85 -67.84 -53.30
N GLU A 161 21.18 -68.99 -53.20
CA GLU A 161 20.68 -69.72 -54.38
C GLU A 161 19.51 -68.96 -55.04
N GLY A 162 19.85 -67.99 -55.89
CA GLY A 162 18.94 -67.12 -56.61
C GLY A 162 19.45 -65.68 -56.64
N ASP A 163 19.64 -65.10 -57.82
CA ASP A 163 20.41 -63.87 -58.06
C ASP A 163 19.87 -62.59 -57.35
N ASP A 164 18.71 -62.65 -56.69
CA ASP A 164 18.05 -61.50 -56.04
C ASP A 164 17.94 -61.59 -54.50
N VAL A 165 18.44 -62.64 -53.86
CA VAL A 165 18.43 -62.77 -52.38
C VAL A 165 19.85 -62.64 -51.82
N ARG A 166 20.11 -61.53 -51.12
CA ARG A 166 21.34 -61.36 -50.32
C ARG A 166 21.14 -61.99 -48.96
N ALA A 167 22.10 -62.80 -48.50
CA ALA A 167 22.09 -63.39 -47.17
C ALA A 167 23.44 -63.20 -46.48
N GLN A 168 23.41 -62.95 -45.18
CA GLN A 168 24.60 -62.69 -44.39
C GLN A 168 25.41 -63.96 -44.12
N ALA A 169 24.75 -65.11 -44.05
CA ALA A 169 25.39 -66.40 -43.83
C ALA A 169 24.68 -67.51 -44.63
N MET A 170 25.33 -68.66 -44.77
CA MET A 170 24.81 -69.81 -45.50
C MET A 170 25.13 -71.10 -44.77
N ASP A 171 24.15 -71.99 -44.67
CA ASP A 171 24.23 -73.31 -44.07
C ASP A 171 23.80 -74.36 -45.10
N LEU A 172 24.79 -75.10 -45.58
CA LEU A 172 24.65 -76.22 -46.51
C LEU A 172 24.61 -77.57 -45.78
N GLY A 173 25.03 -77.60 -44.52
CA GLY A 173 25.28 -78.83 -43.77
C GLY A 173 24.21 -79.19 -42.76
N GLY A 174 23.43 -78.21 -42.28
CA GLY A 174 22.45 -78.41 -41.22
C GLY A 174 23.04 -78.22 -39.81
N SER A 175 23.84 -77.17 -39.61
CA SER A 175 24.44 -76.80 -38.32
C SER A 175 23.43 -76.11 -37.38
N ALA A 176 23.73 -76.07 -36.08
CA ALA A 176 22.90 -75.35 -35.12
C ALA A 176 23.27 -73.86 -35.09
N TRP A 177 22.30 -72.96 -35.27
CA TRP A 177 22.51 -71.50 -35.26
C TRP A 177 22.03 -70.82 -33.98
N SER A 178 21.88 -71.59 -32.92
CA SER A 178 21.62 -71.11 -31.56
C SER A 178 22.04 -72.17 -30.54
N TRP A 179 22.37 -71.77 -29.33
CA TRP A 179 22.79 -72.65 -28.24
C TRP A 179 22.28 -72.15 -26.90
N GLU A 180 21.70 -73.04 -26.08
CA GLU A 180 21.22 -72.73 -24.71
C GLU A 180 20.31 -71.47 -24.62
N GLY A 181 19.51 -71.21 -25.66
CA GLY A 181 18.61 -70.05 -25.69
C GLY A 181 19.26 -68.76 -26.23
N HIS A 182 20.51 -68.83 -26.70
CA HIS A 182 21.23 -67.72 -27.31
C HIS A 182 21.41 -67.94 -28.81
N GLY A 183 20.95 -67.00 -29.64
CA GLY A 183 21.18 -66.99 -31.09
C GLY A 183 22.19 -65.93 -31.50
N ASN A 184 22.06 -65.36 -32.69
CA ASN A 184 22.98 -64.39 -33.24
C ASN A 184 22.30 -63.04 -33.52
N HIS A 185 23.12 -62.01 -33.67
CA HIS A 185 22.68 -60.68 -34.06
C HIS A 185 22.81 -60.50 -35.57
N TRP A 186 21.78 -59.95 -36.22
CA TRP A 186 21.68 -59.82 -37.68
C TRP A 186 21.27 -58.39 -38.09
N SER A 187 22.15 -57.59 -38.70
CA SER A 187 21.80 -56.28 -39.27
C SER A 187 20.98 -56.40 -40.56
N ASP A 188 20.14 -55.41 -40.89
CA ASP A 188 19.45 -55.38 -42.18
C ASP A 188 20.42 -55.15 -43.34
N TRP A 189 20.00 -55.58 -44.53
CA TRP A 189 20.72 -55.23 -45.76
C TRP A 189 19.82 -55.21 -46.99
N THR A 190 18.71 -55.95 -47.01
CA THR A 190 17.78 -55.97 -48.15
C THR A 190 16.67 -54.92 -48.03
N THR A 191 15.85 -54.98 -46.97
CA THR A 191 14.84 -53.97 -46.65
C THR A 191 14.71 -53.85 -45.13
N ASP A 192 14.99 -52.66 -44.63
CA ASP A 192 14.64 -52.18 -43.28
C ASP A 192 13.13 -51.84 -43.26
N GLN A 193 12.26 -52.78 -42.85
CA GLN A 193 10.79 -52.58 -42.91
C GLN A 193 10.29 -51.66 -41.81
N ASP A 194 11.00 -51.54 -40.69
CA ASP A 194 10.58 -50.71 -39.55
C ASP A 194 11.54 -49.56 -39.22
N GLY A 195 12.67 -49.43 -39.92
CA GLY A 195 13.59 -48.30 -39.80
C GLY A 195 14.64 -48.47 -38.71
N ASP A 196 14.82 -49.68 -38.16
CA ASP A 196 15.59 -49.94 -36.94
C ASP A 196 17.05 -50.37 -37.17
N TRP A 197 17.45 -50.53 -38.43
CA TRP A 197 18.80 -50.90 -38.88
C TRP A 197 19.15 -52.39 -38.62
N PHE A 198 18.14 -53.23 -38.37
CA PHE A 198 18.25 -54.66 -38.11
C PHE A 198 17.40 -55.50 -39.06
N SER A 199 17.84 -56.73 -39.33
CA SER A 199 17.21 -57.51 -40.39
C SER A 199 15.89 -58.12 -39.95
N ASP A 200 14.80 -57.63 -40.53
CA ASP A 200 13.46 -58.20 -40.33
C ASP A 200 13.33 -59.66 -40.77
N THR A 201 14.17 -60.09 -41.73
CA THR A 201 14.19 -61.46 -42.27
C THR A 201 15.56 -61.83 -42.86
N PRO A 202 16.35 -62.63 -42.12
CA PRO A 202 16.99 -63.83 -42.67
C PRO A 202 17.21 -64.85 -41.53
N TYR A 203 16.14 -65.34 -40.91
CA TYR A 203 16.22 -66.40 -39.91
C TYR A 203 16.56 -67.76 -40.52
N ASP A 204 16.29 -67.93 -41.81
CA ASP A 204 16.63 -69.11 -42.59
C ASP A 204 17.99 -68.91 -43.25
N VAL A 205 19.01 -69.56 -42.68
CA VAL A 205 20.39 -69.52 -43.18
C VAL A 205 20.64 -70.62 -44.22
N GLY A 206 19.61 -71.37 -44.65
CA GLY A 206 19.71 -72.41 -45.66
C GLY A 206 19.02 -73.69 -45.22
N HIS A 207 19.80 -74.67 -44.76
CA HIS A 207 19.25 -75.93 -44.22
C HIS A 207 18.80 -75.85 -42.75
N SER A 208 19.05 -74.72 -42.09
CA SER A 208 18.78 -74.49 -40.66
C SER A 208 18.27 -73.07 -40.44
N ALA A 209 17.83 -72.80 -39.20
CA ALA A 209 17.43 -71.46 -38.80
C ALA A 209 17.95 -71.08 -37.41
N ASP A 210 18.26 -69.81 -37.22
CA ASP A 210 18.53 -69.23 -35.90
C ASP A 210 17.21 -69.14 -35.12
N GLN A 211 17.10 -69.90 -34.02
CA GLN A 211 15.88 -69.99 -33.22
C GLN A 211 15.78 -68.89 -32.16
N HIS A 212 16.88 -68.16 -31.89
CA HIS A 212 16.97 -67.18 -30.83
C HIS A 212 17.68 -65.89 -31.28
N PRO A 213 17.28 -65.29 -32.42
CA PRO A 213 17.91 -64.10 -32.97
C PRO A 213 17.83 -62.93 -31.98
N PHE A 214 18.89 -62.14 -31.89
CA PHE A 214 18.94 -60.93 -31.09
C PHE A 214 18.79 -59.69 -31.98
N SER A 215 17.78 -58.87 -31.70
CA SER A 215 17.60 -57.58 -32.37
C SER A 215 18.56 -56.51 -31.85
N THR A 216 19.04 -56.62 -30.59
CA THR A 216 19.89 -55.57 -29.99
C THR A 216 21.26 -56.05 -29.50
N PRO A 217 22.33 -55.23 -29.66
CA PRO A 217 23.71 -55.62 -29.35
C PRO A 217 24.04 -55.59 -27.84
N SER A 218 23.15 -55.03 -27.02
CA SER A 218 23.28 -54.97 -25.56
C SER A 218 21.92 -54.92 -24.86
N SER A 219 21.82 -55.50 -23.66
CA SER A 219 20.60 -55.37 -22.85
C SER A 219 20.33 -53.92 -22.42
N VAL A 220 19.11 -53.64 -21.95
CA VAL A 220 18.83 -52.37 -21.28
C VAL A 220 19.72 -52.20 -20.02
N PRO A 221 20.16 -50.97 -19.69
CA PRO A 221 20.78 -50.68 -18.40
C PRO A 221 19.87 -51.06 -17.21
N ARG A 222 20.47 -51.44 -16.08
CA ARG A 222 19.74 -51.90 -14.87
C ARG A 222 19.96 -50.97 -13.68
N ALA A 223 19.21 -51.17 -12.59
CA ALA A 223 19.35 -50.46 -11.30
C ALA A 223 19.36 -48.92 -11.41
N PHE A 224 18.25 -48.35 -11.85
CA PHE A 224 18.09 -46.90 -11.98
C PHE A 224 17.73 -46.25 -10.63
N THR A 225 18.52 -45.27 -10.19
CA THR A 225 18.17 -44.41 -9.04
C THR A 225 18.12 -42.96 -9.46
N ALA A 226 17.13 -42.24 -8.93
CA ALA A 226 17.01 -40.80 -9.07
C ALA A 226 16.92 -40.14 -7.69
N GLU A 227 17.72 -39.11 -7.48
CA GLU A 227 17.66 -38.25 -6.30
C GLU A 227 17.48 -36.80 -6.73
N VAL A 228 16.50 -36.10 -6.16
CA VAL A 228 16.24 -34.69 -6.46
C VAL A 228 16.83 -33.83 -5.36
N VAL A 229 17.79 -32.97 -5.71
CA VAL A 229 18.45 -32.03 -4.79
C VAL A 229 18.47 -30.64 -5.42
N GLY A 230 17.77 -29.68 -4.82
CA GLY A 230 17.85 -28.26 -5.18
C GLY A 230 17.60 -27.95 -6.66
N GLY A 231 16.54 -28.53 -7.25
CA GLY A 231 16.18 -28.33 -8.67
C GLY A 231 17.06 -29.13 -9.65
N VAL A 232 17.85 -30.08 -9.16
CA VAL A 232 18.66 -30.98 -9.99
C VAL A 232 18.26 -32.43 -9.68
N THR A 233 18.02 -33.21 -10.73
CA THR A 233 17.86 -34.66 -10.63
C THR A 233 19.21 -35.33 -10.89
N HIS A 234 19.71 -36.06 -9.90
CA HIS A 234 20.88 -36.92 -10.02
C HIS A 234 20.43 -38.34 -10.37
N LEU A 235 20.82 -38.79 -11.55
CA LEU A 235 20.47 -40.11 -12.07
C LEU A 235 21.70 -41.00 -12.08
N SER A 236 21.55 -42.28 -11.75
CA SER A 236 22.60 -43.29 -11.93
C SER A 236 22.04 -44.65 -12.31
N TRP A 237 22.85 -45.44 -13.03
CA TRP A 237 22.47 -46.75 -13.55
C TRP A 237 23.66 -47.72 -13.63
N ASP A 238 23.37 -49.01 -13.69
CA ASP A 238 24.34 -50.07 -13.91
C ASP A 238 24.55 -50.38 -15.41
N VAL A 239 25.73 -50.93 -15.73
CA VAL A 239 26.08 -51.38 -17.09
C VAL A 239 25.19 -52.54 -17.51
N PRO A 240 24.84 -52.67 -18.80
CA PRO A 240 24.15 -53.85 -19.31
C PRO A 240 24.90 -55.15 -19.02
N GLU A 241 24.15 -56.24 -18.82
CA GLU A 241 24.70 -57.57 -18.49
C GLU A 241 25.41 -58.25 -19.67
N PHE A 242 25.16 -57.78 -20.90
CA PHE A 242 25.73 -58.34 -22.11
C PHE A 242 25.98 -57.23 -23.14
N ALA A 243 27.20 -57.18 -23.70
CA ALA A 243 27.60 -56.23 -24.74
C ALA A 243 28.53 -56.93 -25.76
N MET A 244 28.10 -57.01 -27.02
CA MET A 244 28.84 -57.71 -28.09
C MET A 244 29.95 -56.87 -28.74
N ALA A 245 30.01 -55.59 -28.41
CA ALA A 245 31.02 -54.66 -28.88
C ALA A 245 31.37 -53.66 -27.79
N GLU A 246 32.41 -52.87 -28.05
CA GLU A 246 32.84 -51.80 -27.16
C GLU A 246 31.66 -50.85 -26.87
N LEU A 247 31.39 -50.65 -25.58
CA LEU A 247 30.44 -49.67 -25.10
C LEU A 247 31.01 -48.29 -25.39
N ILE A 248 30.31 -47.49 -26.19
CA ILE A 248 30.73 -46.14 -26.58
C ILE A 248 30.09 -45.08 -25.68
N GLY A 249 28.94 -45.39 -25.07
CA GLY A 249 28.27 -44.50 -24.14
C GLY A 249 26.82 -44.91 -23.88
N TYR A 250 26.04 -43.95 -23.40
CA TYR A 250 24.61 -44.10 -23.14
C TYR A 250 23.84 -42.96 -23.79
N GLU A 251 22.61 -43.24 -24.18
CA GLU A 251 21.64 -42.21 -24.54
C GLU A 251 20.53 -42.20 -23.50
N VAL A 252 20.20 -41.01 -23.00
CA VAL A 252 19.10 -40.79 -22.07
C VAL A 252 18.05 -39.95 -22.76
N GLU A 253 16.83 -40.47 -22.86
CA GLU A 253 15.68 -39.68 -23.28
C GLU A 253 14.93 -39.20 -22.05
N ARG A 254 14.63 -37.90 -22.04
CA ARG A 254 13.78 -37.25 -21.05
C ARG A 254 12.51 -36.75 -21.72
N THR A 255 11.37 -37.03 -21.11
CA THR A 255 10.08 -36.38 -21.40
C THR A 255 9.78 -35.36 -20.31
N GLY A 256 9.67 -34.09 -20.71
CA GLY A 256 9.27 -33.00 -19.81
C GLY A 256 7.77 -33.00 -19.48
N PRO A 257 7.33 -32.14 -18.54
CA PRO A 257 5.92 -32.00 -18.18
C PRO A 257 5.03 -31.50 -19.33
N ASP A 258 5.63 -30.87 -20.35
CA ASP A 258 4.99 -30.46 -21.60
C ASP A 258 4.85 -31.61 -22.63
N GLY A 259 5.36 -32.80 -22.30
CA GLY A 259 5.42 -33.95 -23.19
C GLY A 259 6.53 -33.87 -24.23
N VAL A 260 7.41 -32.86 -24.18
CA VAL A 260 8.51 -32.72 -25.12
C VAL A 260 9.63 -33.68 -24.73
N THR A 261 10.05 -34.49 -25.70
CA THR A 261 11.16 -35.43 -25.55
C THR A 261 12.48 -34.78 -25.96
N SER A 262 13.53 -34.98 -25.16
CA SER A 262 14.89 -34.57 -25.46
C SER A 262 15.87 -35.71 -25.20
N ASN A 263 16.74 -35.99 -26.17
CA ASN A 263 17.82 -36.97 -26.02
C ASN A 263 19.09 -36.29 -25.56
N ILE A 264 19.72 -36.87 -24.55
CA ILE A 264 20.97 -36.44 -23.97
C ILE A 264 21.97 -37.59 -24.13
N LEU A 265 23.04 -37.36 -24.88
CA LEU A 265 24.13 -38.30 -24.96
C LEU A 265 24.97 -38.18 -23.69
N ALA A 266 24.93 -39.22 -22.87
CA ALA A 266 25.85 -39.38 -21.76
C ALA A 266 27.05 -40.20 -22.28
N ALA A 267 28.27 -39.66 -22.13
CA ALA A 267 29.48 -40.44 -22.36
C ALA A 267 29.55 -41.63 -21.36
N GLU A 268 30.64 -42.41 -21.33
CA GLU A 268 30.85 -43.62 -20.48
C GLU A 268 30.53 -43.50 -18.96
N VAL A 269 30.12 -42.32 -18.50
CA VAL A 269 29.66 -42.02 -17.15
C VAL A 269 28.32 -42.71 -16.88
N ARG A 270 28.25 -43.43 -15.76
CA ARG A 270 27.08 -44.17 -15.27
C ARG A 270 26.11 -43.30 -14.46
N ALA A 271 26.17 -41.99 -14.69
CA ALA A 271 25.39 -41.00 -13.96
C ALA A 271 25.23 -39.72 -14.78
N MET A 272 24.14 -39.00 -14.56
CA MET A 272 23.94 -37.66 -15.11
C MET A 272 23.23 -36.74 -14.12
N GLU A 273 23.43 -35.44 -14.30
CA GLU A 273 22.70 -34.39 -13.60
C GLU A 273 21.79 -33.70 -14.61
N ASP A 274 20.51 -33.53 -14.27
CA ASP A 274 19.55 -32.83 -15.10
C ASP A 274 18.87 -31.71 -14.32
N ALA A 275 18.90 -30.51 -14.89
CA ALA A 275 18.22 -29.35 -14.31
C ALA A 275 16.71 -29.48 -14.57
N VAL A 276 15.93 -29.41 -13.50
CA VAL A 276 14.48 -29.64 -13.51
C VAL A 276 13.75 -28.52 -12.79
N SER A 277 12.50 -28.29 -13.18
CA SER A 277 11.62 -27.33 -12.53
C SER A 277 10.86 -27.99 -11.38
N GLU A 278 10.65 -27.24 -10.30
CA GLU A 278 9.78 -27.64 -9.19
C GLU A 278 8.33 -27.81 -9.66
N THR A 279 7.51 -28.54 -8.90
CA THR A 279 6.11 -28.86 -9.20
C THR A 279 5.87 -29.61 -10.51
N ALA A 280 6.91 -30.26 -11.05
CA ALA A 280 6.85 -30.96 -12.32
C ALA A 280 7.19 -32.44 -12.19
N SER A 281 6.67 -33.22 -13.13
CA SER A 281 7.03 -34.63 -13.32
C SER A 281 7.83 -34.79 -14.61
N TYR A 282 8.85 -35.63 -14.54
CA TYR A 282 9.73 -35.96 -15.66
C TYR A 282 9.80 -37.48 -15.82
N SER A 283 9.80 -37.94 -17.06
CA SER A 283 9.96 -39.36 -17.38
C SER A 283 11.29 -39.59 -18.09
N TYR A 284 12.11 -40.52 -17.59
CA TYR A 284 13.42 -40.83 -18.15
C TYR A 284 13.49 -42.27 -18.65
N ARG A 285 14.15 -42.51 -19.79
CA ARG A 285 14.56 -43.85 -20.25
C ARG A 285 15.99 -43.81 -20.77
N ILE A 286 16.73 -44.91 -20.63
CA ILE A 286 18.15 -45.00 -21.04
C ILE A 286 18.38 -46.22 -21.92
N ARG A 287 19.25 -46.08 -22.92
CA ARG A 287 19.83 -47.19 -23.69
C ARG A 287 21.35 -47.10 -23.77
N ALA A 288 22.01 -48.25 -23.93
CA ALA A 288 23.44 -48.30 -24.18
C ALA A 288 23.74 -48.11 -25.68
N LEU A 289 24.87 -47.49 -25.99
CA LEU A 289 25.36 -47.30 -27.36
C LEU A 289 26.65 -48.10 -27.54
N THR A 290 26.74 -48.90 -28.60
CA THR A 290 27.90 -49.72 -28.93
C THR A 290 28.42 -49.41 -30.33
N ALA A 291 29.61 -49.91 -30.69
CA ALA A 291 30.15 -49.80 -32.05
C ALA A 291 29.31 -50.51 -33.14
N LEU A 292 28.31 -51.30 -32.74
CA LEU A 292 27.37 -51.99 -33.63
C LEU A 292 26.03 -51.26 -33.76
N GLY A 293 25.72 -50.32 -32.88
CA GLY A 293 24.43 -49.64 -32.85
C GLY A 293 23.91 -49.40 -31.43
N ALA A 294 22.74 -48.78 -31.35
CA ALA A 294 22.04 -48.53 -30.10
C ALA A 294 21.31 -49.78 -29.61
N GLY A 295 21.37 -50.05 -28.30
CA GLY A 295 20.58 -51.09 -27.65
C GLY A 295 19.13 -50.66 -27.36
N ASP A 296 18.40 -51.53 -26.67
CA ASP A 296 17.02 -51.24 -26.28
C ASP A 296 16.92 -50.14 -25.23
N TRP A 297 15.80 -49.43 -25.24
CA TRP A 297 15.42 -48.50 -24.18
C TRP A 297 14.95 -49.23 -22.92
N SER A 298 15.40 -48.76 -21.75
CA SER A 298 14.81 -49.14 -20.46
C SER A 298 13.32 -48.79 -20.39
N SER A 299 12.60 -49.42 -19.46
CA SER A 299 11.28 -48.91 -19.08
C SER A 299 11.39 -47.46 -18.57
N PRO A 300 10.38 -46.62 -18.81
CA PRO A 300 10.38 -45.25 -18.29
C PRO A 300 10.42 -45.22 -16.76
N PHE A 301 11.15 -44.25 -16.22
CA PHE A 301 11.25 -43.96 -14.80
C PHE A 301 10.72 -42.56 -14.52
N GLU A 302 9.75 -42.45 -13.61
CA GLU A 302 9.09 -41.19 -13.27
C GLU A 302 9.76 -40.52 -12.07
N VAL A 303 10.14 -39.25 -12.23
CA VAL A 303 10.68 -38.37 -11.19
C VAL A 303 9.69 -37.24 -10.94
N TYR A 304 9.22 -37.12 -9.70
CA TYR A 304 8.46 -35.95 -9.25
C TYR A 304 9.39 -34.98 -8.51
N VAL A 305 9.34 -33.71 -8.91
CA VAL A 305 10.11 -32.63 -8.28
C VAL A 305 9.17 -31.84 -7.37
N PRO A 306 9.28 -31.97 -6.04
CA PRO A 306 8.42 -31.25 -5.12
C PRO A 306 8.75 -29.74 -5.14
N ASP A 307 7.77 -28.94 -4.76
CA ASP A 307 7.99 -27.54 -4.41
C ASP A 307 8.74 -27.42 -3.09
N VAL A 308 9.86 -26.71 -3.10
CA VAL A 308 10.66 -26.43 -1.90
C VAL A 308 10.81 -24.93 -1.64
N THR A 309 10.15 -24.10 -2.46
CA THR A 309 10.23 -22.65 -2.39
C THR A 309 9.16 -22.12 -1.43
N PRO A 310 9.52 -21.43 -0.34
CA PRO A 310 8.52 -20.86 0.56
C PRO A 310 7.68 -19.75 -0.08
N PRO A 311 6.42 -19.58 0.36
CA PRO A 311 5.57 -18.49 -0.11
C PRO A 311 6.12 -17.12 0.31
N SER A 312 5.68 -16.06 -0.36
CA SER A 312 5.90 -14.67 0.08
C SER A 312 4.73 -14.19 0.96
N ILE A 313 5.03 -13.37 1.98
CA ILE A 313 4.01 -12.80 2.88
C ILE A 313 4.43 -11.40 3.37
N GLY A 314 3.48 -10.47 3.37
CA GLY A 314 3.66 -9.12 3.90
C GLY A 314 2.39 -8.55 4.53
N ILE A 315 2.52 -7.97 5.72
CA ILE A 315 1.42 -7.22 6.37
C ILE A 315 1.31 -5.83 5.74
N VAL A 316 0.16 -5.57 5.13
CA VAL A 316 -0.16 -4.32 4.40
C VAL A 316 -0.59 -3.21 5.37
N SER A 317 -1.36 -3.57 6.39
CA SER A 317 -1.78 -2.65 7.44
C SER A 317 -2.02 -3.41 8.74
N PRO A 318 -1.74 -2.83 9.92
CA PRO A 318 -1.12 -1.52 10.12
C PRO A 318 0.36 -1.52 9.71
N ALA A 319 0.88 -0.33 9.37
CA ALA A 319 2.30 -0.17 9.06
C ALA A 319 3.14 -0.28 10.34
N ASP A 320 4.34 -0.85 10.23
CA ASP A 320 5.21 -1.10 11.37
C ASP A 320 5.58 0.19 12.13
N GLY A 321 5.52 0.10 13.44
CA GLY A 321 5.75 1.17 14.41
C GLY A 321 4.68 2.27 14.47
N LYS A 322 3.63 2.23 13.62
CA LYS A 322 2.65 3.33 13.51
C LYS A 322 1.50 3.22 14.52
N TRP A 323 0.88 4.38 14.76
CA TRP A 323 -0.36 4.49 15.52
C TRP A 323 -1.57 4.19 14.64
N THR A 324 -2.64 3.63 15.22
CA THR A 324 -3.91 3.35 14.54
C THR A 324 -5.08 3.48 15.52
N ALA A 325 -6.25 3.89 15.00
CA ALA A 325 -7.51 3.92 15.74
C ALA A 325 -8.29 2.59 15.66
N SER A 326 -7.73 1.58 14.98
CA SER A 326 -8.35 0.25 14.86
C SER A 326 -7.30 -0.84 14.84
N ALA A 327 -7.62 -1.98 15.45
CA ALA A 327 -6.81 -3.19 15.38
C ALA A 327 -7.20 -4.07 14.18
N ALA A 328 -7.42 -3.44 13.02
CA ALA A 328 -7.66 -4.12 11.75
C ALA A 328 -6.33 -4.41 11.05
N VAL A 329 -6.06 -5.69 10.83
CA VAL A 329 -4.86 -6.20 10.19
C VAL A 329 -5.22 -6.72 8.80
N ARG A 330 -4.42 -6.40 7.80
CA ARG A 330 -4.52 -6.91 6.42
C ARG A 330 -3.14 -7.32 5.94
N TRP A 331 -3.08 -8.41 5.20
CA TRP A 331 -1.85 -8.94 4.61
C TRP A 331 -2.07 -9.34 3.16
N ALA A 332 -0.96 -9.62 2.48
CA ALA A 332 -0.96 -10.21 1.15
C ALA A 332 0.18 -11.24 1.10
N GLY A 333 -0.11 -12.40 0.53
CA GLY A 333 0.87 -13.41 0.21
C GLY A 333 0.67 -13.94 -1.21
N SER A 334 1.73 -14.46 -1.79
CA SER A 334 1.73 -15.13 -3.08
C SER A 334 2.76 -16.23 -3.10
N ASP A 335 2.49 -17.25 -3.91
CA ASP A 335 3.36 -18.38 -4.11
C ASP A 335 3.27 -18.81 -5.58
N ASP A 336 4.42 -19.00 -6.22
CA ASP A 336 4.52 -19.35 -7.64
C ASP A 336 4.60 -20.88 -7.85
N GLY A 337 4.76 -21.66 -6.77
CA GLY A 337 4.84 -23.12 -6.78
C GLY A 337 3.49 -23.77 -6.49
N ALA A 338 3.37 -24.39 -5.32
CA ALA A 338 2.19 -25.13 -4.89
C ALA A 338 0.96 -24.23 -4.61
N GLY A 339 1.15 -22.91 -4.59
CA GLY A 339 0.11 -21.95 -4.23
C GLY A 339 -0.12 -21.89 -2.72
N ILE A 340 -0.78 -20.83 -2.25
CA ILE A 340 -1.08 -20.68 -0.81
C ILE A 340 -2.16 -21.67 -0.37
N ASP A 341 -1.87 -22.47 0.65
CA ASP A 341 -2.81 -23.36 1.33
C ASP A 341 -3.62 -22.61 2.40
N ARG A 342 -2.92 -21.93 3.32
CA ARG A 342 -3.57 -21.18 4.41
C ARG A 342 -2.68 -20.08 5.00
N TYR A 343 -3.32 -19.19 5.75
CA TYR A 343 -2.68 -18.23 6.64
C TYR A 343 -3.01 -18.55 8.10
N GLU A 344 -2.04 -18.29 8.98
CA GLU A 344 -2.23 -18.30 10.42
C GLU A 344 -1.84 -16.93 10.99
N ILE A 345 -2.59 -16.45 12.00
CA ILE A 345 -2.33 -15.14 12.64
C ILE A 345 -2.19 -15.27 14.15
N SER A 346 -1.23 -14.58 14.74
CA SER A 346 -1.04 -14.45 16.18
C SER A 346 -0.97 -12.98 16.59
N LEU A 347 -1.61 -12.66 17.71
CA LEU A 347 -1.54 -11.35 18.36
C LEU A 347 -0.78 -11.48 19.68
N ASP A 348 0.19 -10.60 19.89
CA ASP A 348 1.00 -10.45 21.12
C ASP A 348 1.66 -11.76 21.60
N GLY A 349 2.06 -12.62 20.66
CA GLY A 349 2.67 -13.92 20.96
C GLY A 349 1.68 -14.97 21.49
N GLY A 350 0.37 -14.74 21.32
CA GLY A 350 -0.67 -15.72 21.60
C GLY A 350 -0.65 -16.92 20.64
N ALA A 351 -1.60 -17.82 20.82
CA ALA A 351 -1.77 -18.96 19.92
C ALA A 351 -2.11 -18.49 18.49
N PHE A 352 -1.60 -19.20 17.49
CA PHE A 352 -1.96 -18.97 16.09
C PHE A 352 -3.42 -19.39 15.85
N GLU A 353 -4.18 -18.50 15.22
CA GLU A 353 -5.52 -18.74 14.71
C GLU A 353 -5.43 -19.03 13.21
N ASP A 354 -6.06 -20.12 12.76
CA ASP A 354 -6.18 -20.47 11.35
C ASP A 354 -7.18 -19.55 10.66
N MET A 355 -6.71 -18.86 9.61
CA MET A 355 -7.49 -17.90 8.82
C MET A 355 -7.94 -18.47 7.47
N GLY A 356 -7.57 -19.71 7.13
CA GLY A 356 -7.70 -20.27 5.79
C GLY A 356 -7.08 -19.33 4.76
N LEU A 357 -7.81 -19.01 3.70
CA LEU A 357 -7.37 -18.05 2.66
C LEU A 357 -7.78 -16.59 2.95
N SER A 358 -8.26 -16.27 4.15
CA SER A 358 -8.60 -14.89 4.50
C SER A 358 -7.34 -14.03 4.56
N VAL A 359 -7.44 -12.78 4.11
CA VAL A 359 -6.32 -11.82 4.04
C VAL A 359 -6.45 -10.64 5.00
N ALA A 360 -7.37 -10.76 5.96
CA ALA A 360 -7.64 -9.70 6.94
C ALA A 360 -8.24 -10.25 8.23
N ARG A 361 -7.97 -9.56 9.35
CA ARG A 361 -8.54 -9.83 10.66
C ARG A 361 -8.69 -8.53 11.46
N THR A 362 -9.81 -8.35 12.14
CA THR A 362 -10.00 -7.25 13.09
C THR A 362 -10.07 -7.80 14.51
N PHE A 363 -9.18 -7.33 15.39
CA PHE A 363 -9.22 -7.65 16.81
C PHE A 363 -10.11 -6.64 17.55
N THR A 364 -10.85 -7.12 18.55
CA THR A 364 -11.73 -6.30 19.39
C THR A 364 -11.36 -6.47 20.86
N GLY A 365 -11.70 -5.47 21.68
CA GLY A 365 -11.43 -5.51 23.12
C GLY A 365 -9.96 -5.42 23.52
N LEU A 366 -9.08 -4.96 22.61
CA LEU A 366 -7.68 -4.71 22.94
C LEU A 366 -7.54 -3.47 23.82
N ALA A 367 -6.60 -3.52 24.76
CA ALA A 367 -6.16 -2.35 25.50
C ALA A 367 -5.41 -1.37 24.58
N GLU A 368 -5.33 -0.10 24.97
CA GLU A 368 -4.47 0.83 24.25
C GLU A 368 -2.98 0.53 24.49
N GLY A 369 -2.15 0.94 23.54
CA GLY A 369 -0.70 0.74 23.61
C GLY A 369 -0.16 -0.14 22.50
N ARG A 370 1.03 -0.71 22.71
CA ARG A 370 1.74 -1.48 21.68
C ARG A 370 1.16 -2.89 21.57
N HIS A 371 0.91 -3.29 20.34
CA HIS A 371 0.58 -4.67 19.96
C HIS A 371 1.52 -5.15 18.86
N THR A 372 1.77 -6.46 18.81
CA THR A 372 2.53 -7.11 17.75
C THR A 372 1.65 -8.17 17.10
N VAL A 373 1.58 -8.15 15.77
CA VAL A 373 0.87 -9.16 15.00
C VAL A 373 1.84 -9.90 14.09
N THR A 374 1.73 -11.22 14.09
CA THR A 374 2.50 -12.13 13.27
C THR A 374 1.54 -12.88 12.36
N VAL A 375 1.84 -12.93 11.06
CA VAL A 375 1.11 -13.71 10.06
C VAL A 375 2.07 -14.71 9.43
N VAL A 376 1.68 -15.98 9.40
CA VAL A 376 2.40 -17.06 8.73
C VAL A 376 1.59 -17.49 7.52
N ALA A 377 2.24 -17.66 6.37
CA ALA A 377 1.66 -18.26 5.18
C ALA A 377 2.24 -19.66 4.99
N TYR A 378 1.39 -20.63 4.65
CA TYR A 378 1.78 -21.97 4.25
C TYR A 378 1.36 -22.21 2.80
N ASP A 379 2.22 -22.82 2.00
CA ASP A 379 1.87 -23.30 0.67
C ASP A 379 1.30 -24.74 0.71
N GLY A 380 0.86 -25.23 -0.45
CA GLY A 380 0.33 -26.59 -0.61
C GLY A 380 1.37 -27.71 -0.45
N ALA A 381 2.66 -27.39 -0.50
CA ALA A 381 3.76 -28.34 -0.28
C ALA A 381 4.23 -28.39 1.19
N GLY A 382 3.74 -27.48 2.03
CA GLY A 382 4.06 -27.37 3.45
C GLY A 382 5.24 -26.43 3.76
N ASN A 383 5.77 -25.70 2.78
CA ASN A 383 6.73 -24.64 3.07
C ASN A 383 6.01 -23.45 3.71
N ARG A 384 6.75 -22.63 4.47
CA ARG A 384 6.17 -21.51 5.22
C ARG A 384 7.04 -20.28 5.22
N ALA A 385 6.39 -19.12 5.27
CA ALA A 385 7.02 -17.84 5.52
C ALA A 385 6.23 -17.02 6.55
N GLU A 386 6.90 -16.09 7.22
CA GLU A 386 6.34 -15.31 8.32
C GLU A 386 6.59 -13.81 8.12
N SER A 387 5.60 -12.98 8.47
CA SER A 387 5.70 -11.53 8.55
C SER A 387 5.19 -11.04 9.90
N SER A 388 5.88 -10.08 10.51
CA SER A 388 5.50 -9.52 11.80
C SER A 388 5.61 -8.00 11.79
N VAL A 389 4.61 -7.31 12.34
CA VAL A 389 4.62 -5.85 12.54
C VAL A 389 4.15 -5.51 13.94
N SER A 390 4.71 -4.45 14.51
CA SER A 390 4.22 -3.86 15.75
C SER A 390 3.50 -2.55 15.49
N PHE A 391 2.33 -2.34 16.08
CA PHE A 391 1.59 -1.08 15.98
C PHE A 391 1.21 -0.57 17.37
N ARG A 392 0.75 0.67 17.46
CA ARG A 392 0.18 1.23 18.70
C ARG A 392 -1.29 1.58 18.50
N LEU A 393 -2.14 1.04 19.36
CA LEU A 393 -3.58 1.31 19.35
C LEU A 393 -3.88 2.52 20.23
N ASP A 394 -4.63 3.47 19.67
CA ASP A 394 -5.12 4.66 20.36
C ASP A 394 -6.61 4.86 20.05
N LEU A 395 -7.44 4.69 21.07
CA LEU A 395 -8.91 4.80 20.98
C LEU A 395 -9.41 6.03 21.74
N THR A 396 -8.52 6.73 22.45
CA THR A 396 -8.85 7.81 23.37
C THR A 396 -8.98 9.10 22.58
N LYS A 397 -10.08 9.80 22.80
CA LYS A 397 -10.29 11.11 22.18
C LYS A 397 -9.47 12.17 22.91
N PRO A 398 -9.02 13.22 22.21
CA PRO A 398 -8.39 14.36 22.85
C PRO A 398 -9.26 15.00 23.94
N SER A 399 -8.64 15.57 24.96
CA SER A 399 -9.31 16.39 25.98
C SER A 399 -9.29 17.87 25.58
N ILE A 400 -10.41 18.59 25.77
CA ILE A 400 -10.55 20.01 25.45
C ILE A 400 -11.01 20.78 26.68
N THR A 401 -10.38 21.91 26.97
CA THR A 401 -10.76 22.89 27.99
C THR A 401 -10.88 24.27 27.35
N ILE A 402 -12.01 24.95 27.56
CA ILE A 402 -12.20 26.35 27.19
C ILE A 402 -12.08 27.16 28.48
N ALA A 403 -10.97 27.88 28.64
CA ALA A 403 -10.70 28.68 29.84
C ALA A 403 -11.38 30.05 29.78
N SER A 404 -11.51 30.62 28.58
CA SER A 404 -12.26 31.84 28.29
C SER A 404 -12.84 31.75 26.87
N PRO A 405 -14.06 32.26 26.63
CA PRO A 405 -14.98 32.87 27.59
C PRO A 405 -15.68 31.83 28.47
N THR A 406 -16.12 32.26 29.67
CA THR A 406 -17.00 31.48 30.53
C THR A 406 -18.47 31.75 30.20
N PRO A 407 -19.40 30.82 30.51
CA PRO A 407 -20.83 31.11 30.37
C PRO A 407 -21.23 32.37 31.15
N GLY A 408 -22.03 33.24 30.54
CA GLY A 408 -22.51 34.47 31.18
C GLY A 408 -22.59 35.66 30.23
N VAL A 409 -22.74 36.85 30.81
CA VAL A 409 -22.78 38.13 30.09
C VAL A 409 -21.43 38.83 30.24
N MET A 410 -20.88 39.30 29.12
CA MET A 410 -19.66 40.08 29.05
C MET A 410 -19.99 41.53 28.68
N GLY A 411 -19.50 42.48 29.49
CA GLY A 411 -19.71 43.92 29.28
C GLY A 411 -18.74 44.56 28.27
N SER A 412 -17.94 43.77 27.55
CA SER A 412 -16.98 44.24 26.55
C SER A 412 -17.23 43.56 25.21
N SER A 413 -17.10 44.32 24.12
CA SER A 413 -17.10 43.80 22.75
C SER A 413 -15.81 43.04 22.43
N HIS A 414 -14.74 43.27 23.19
CA HIS A 414 -13.47 42.57 23.03
C HIS A 414 -13.48 41.30 23.88
N VAL A 415 -13.46 40.14 23.22
CA VAL A 415 -13.53 38.83 23.87
C VAL A 415 -12.22 38.08 23.68
N ASP A 416 -11.52 37.86 24.78
CA ASP A 416 -10.37 36.96 24.84
C ASP A 416 -10.82 35.50 24.87
N ILE A 417 -10.29 34.70 23.95
CA ILE A 417 -10.54 33.26 23.85
C ILE A 417 -9.26 32.56 24.26
N SER A 418 -9.33 31.67 25.25
CA SER A 418 -8.21 30.84 25.67
C SER A 418 -8.63 29.38 25.76
N ILE A 419 -7.98 28.55 24.94
CA ILE A 419 -8.34 27.15 24.75
C ILE A 419 -7.11 26.29 24.99
N ARG A 420 -7.32 25.16 25.67
CA ARG A 420 -6.33 24.10 25.83
C ARG A 420 -6.87 22.77 25.33
N ALA A 421 -6.10 22.08 24.51
CA ALA A 421 -6.37 20.73 24.08
C ALA A 421 -5.12 19.86 24.34
N SER A 422 -5.32 18.60 24.68
CA SER A 422 -4.22 17.65 24.83
C SER A 422 -4.67 16.26 24.42
N ASP A 423 -3.70 15.45 24.00
CA ASP A 423 -3.86 14.06 23.66
C ASP A 423 -2.70 13.26 24.27
N GLN A 424 -3.00 12.12 24.90
CA GLN A 424 -2.00 11.27 25.57
C GLN A 424 -1.55 10.09 24.68
N GLY A 425 -2.26 9.84 23.58
CA GLY A 425 -2.00 8.74 22.67
C GLY A 425 -1.13 9.18 21.49
N SER A 426 -1.73 9.18 20.32
CA SER A 426 -1.09 9.46 19.03
C SER A 426 -0.71 10.94 18.84
N GLY A 427 -1.16 11.82 19.73
CA GLY A 427 -0.89 13.25 19.71
C GLY A 427 -1.91 14.02 18.86
N LEU A 428 -2.02 15.33 19.10
CA LEU A 428 -2.95 16.19 18.36
C LEU A 428 -2.54 16.31 16.89
N SER A 429 -3.53 16.21 16.00
CA SER A 429 -3.41 16.50 14.56
C SER A 429 -4.01 17.86 14.23
N THR A 430 -5.21 18.15 14.73
CA THR A 430 -5.86 19.45 14.51
C THR A 430 -6.69 19.89 15.71
N VAL A 431 -6.73 21.19 15.95
CA VAL A 431 -7.63 21.89 16.86
C VAL A 431 -8.26 23.03 16.08
N THR A 432 -9.56 22.97 15.87
CA THR A 432 -10.35 23.97 15.14
C THR A 432 -11.25 24.71 16.13
N VAL A 433 -11.22 26.04 16.06
CA VAL A 433 -12.02 26.93 16.89
C VAL A 433 -13.04 27.64 15.99
N GLN A 434 -14.31 27.49 16.32
CA GLN A 434 -15.43 28.06 15.59
C GLN A 434 -16.22 29.00 16.50
N LEU A 435 -16.53 30.19 15.99
CA LEU A 435 -17.42 31.15 16.61
C LEU A 435 -18.64 31.34 15.72
N ASP A 436 -19.84 31.08 16.27
CA ASP A 436 -21.11 31.15 15.56
C ASP A 436 -21.14 30.33 14.24
N GLY A 437 -20.41 29.20 14.26
CA GLY A 437 -20.26 28.29 13.12
C GLY A 437 -19.13 28.65 12.15
N ALA A 438 -18.52 29.85 12.26
CA ALA A 438 -17.40 30.26 11.43
C ALA A 438 -16.06 29.91 12.08
N THR A 439 -15.12 29.31 11.33
CA THR A 439 -13.77 29.02 11.85
C THR A 439 -12.97 30.31 12.03
N ILE A 440 -12.50 30.54 13.26
CA ILE A 440 -11.69 31.71 13.64
C ILE A 440 -10.24 31.35 14.01
N GLY A 441 -9.94 30.06 14.15
CA GLY A 441 -8.58 29.58 14.42
C GLY A 441 -8.42 28.10 14.13
N GLU A 442 -7.24 27.72 13.65
CA GLU A 442 -6.84 26.32 13.44
C GLU A 442 -5.36 26.13 13.78
N ALA A 443 -5.03 25.14 14.60
CA ALA A 443 -3.65 24.81 14.93
C ALA A 443 -3.47 23.33 15.28
N VAL A 444 -2.25 22.85 15.13
CA VAL A 444 -1.80 21.55 15.68
C VAL A 444 -1.38 21.67 17.15
N LYS A 445 -1.27 22.91 17.66
CA LYS A 445 -0.83 23.19 19.04
C LYS A 445 -1.98 22.98 20.02
N GLY A 446 -1.66 22.38 21.16
CA GLY A 446 -2.60 22.17 22.27
C GLY A 446 -3.01 23.43 23.05
N SER A 447 -2.61 24.62 22.63
CA SER A 447 -3.06 25.88 23.24
C SER A 447 -3.30 26.91 22.15
N MET A 448 -4.40 27.65 22.28
CA MET A 448 -4.75 28.72 21.37
C MET A 448 -5.34 29.88 22.16
N ASP A 449 -4.71 31.03 22.04
CA ASP A 449 -5.20 32.30 22.56
C ASP A 449 -5.53 33.20 21.36
N LEU A 450 -6.77 33.67 21.29
CA LEU A 450 -7.30 34.56 20.26
C LEU A 450 -7.98 35.76 20.93
N SER A 451 -8.13 36.85 20.19
CA SER A 451 -9.03 37.93 20.58
C SER A 451 -9.89 38.31 19.39
N VAL A 452 -11.18 38.51 19.65
CA VAL A 452 -12.19 38.86 18.66
C VAL A 452 -13.04 40.03 19.15
N GLU A 453 -13.48 40.86 18.22
CA GLU A 453 -14.44 41.93 18.50
C GLU A 453 -15.82 41.48 18.03
N LEU A 454 -16.80 41.51 18.94
CA LEU A 454 -18.13 40.96 18.75
C LEU A 454 -19.20 42.02 19.00
N ALA A 455 -20.28 41.94 18.21
CA ALA A 455 -21.47 42.75 18.43
C ALA A 455 -22.25 42.27 19.65
N ASP A 456 -23.18 43.09 20.14
CA ASP A 456 -24.08 42.64 21.21
C ASP A 456 -24.97 41.49 20.72
N GLY A 457 -25.13 40.48 21.57
CA GLY A 457 -25.90 39.28 21.23
C GLY A 457 -25.36 38.00 21.85
N GLU A 458 -26.08 36.90 21.64
CA GLU A 458 -25.63 35.57 22.03
C GLU A 458 -24.61 35.04 21.01
N HIS A 459 -23.51 34.50 21.52
CA HIS A 459 -22.44 33.89 20.74
C HIS A 459 -22.15 32.49 21.25
N THR A 460 -21.77 31.58 20.35
CA THR A 460 -21.37 30.21 20.67
C THR A 460 -19.99 29.91 20.14
N LEU A 461 -19.07 29.62 21.06
CA LEU A 461 -17.72 29.13 20.74
C LEU A 461 -17.73 27.59 20.79
N THR A 462 -17.32 26.96 19.70
CA THR A 462 -17.15 25.51 19.57
C THR A 462 -15.70 25.18 19.26
N VAL A 463 -15.12 24.24 19.99
CA VAL A 463 -13.75 23.76 19.79
C VAL A 463 -13.81 22.29 19.43
N ILE A 464 -13.15 21.92 18.33
CA ILE A 464 -13.07 20.55 17.84
C ILE A 464 -11.60 20.16 17.81
N ALA A 465 -11.24 19.07 18.48
CA ALA A 465 -9.89 18.52 18.45
C ALA A 465 -9.88 17.13 17.83
N ARG A 466 -8.84 16.82 17.06
CA ARG A 466 -8.56 15.51 16.46
C ARG A 466 -7.14 15.10 16.76
N ASP A 467 -6.93 13.82 17.06
CA ASP A 467 -5.59 13.23 17.17
C ASP A 467 -5.05 12.77 15.80
N ALA A 468 -3.85 12.19 15.79
CA ALA A 468 -3.16 11.73 14.59
C ALA A 468 -3.77 10.46 13.97
N VAL A 469 -4.60 9.71 14.70
CA VAL A 469 -5.30 8.51 14.19
C VAL A 469 -6.77 8.75 13.87
N GLY A 470 -7.28 9.97 14.11
CA GLY A 470 -8.61 10.43 13.73
C GLY A 470 -9.65 10.45 14.85
N ASN A 471 -9.31 10.12 16.09
CA ASN A 471 -10.24 10.24 17.22
C ASN A 471 -10.58 11.72 17.43
N ARG A 472 -11.87 12.02 17.63
CA ARG A 472 -12.41 13.39 17.63
C ARG A 472 -13.15 13.70 18.92
N ALA A 473 -12.83 14.86 19.51
CA ALA A 473 -13.58 15.48 20.60
C ALA A 473 -14.17 16.84 20.18
N SER A 474 -15.21 17.27 20.88
CA SER A 474 -15.84 18.58 20.70
C SER A 474 -16.27 19.15 22.05
N SER A 475 -16.03 20.43 22.28
CA SER A 475 -16.50 21.18 23.46
C SER A 475 -17.09 22.51 23.00
N LYS A 476 -18.05 23.07 23.75
CA LYS A 476 -18.68 24.34 23.41
C LYS A 476 -19.03 25.17 24.64
N VAL A 477 -19.01 26.49 24.48
CA VAL A 477 -19.50 27.46 25.46
C VAL A 477 -20.38 28.49 24.76
N THR A 478 -21.47 28.88 25.42
CA THR A 478 -22.37 29.95 24.96
C THR A 478 -22.27 31.11 25.94
N PHE A 479 -22.17 32.32 25.43
CA PHE A 479 -22.03 33.56 26.20
C PHE A 479 -22.80 34.69 25.50
N THR A 480 -23.04 35.79 26.20
CA THR A 480 -23.61 37.00 25.59
C THR A 480 -22.64 38.16 25.69
N VAL A 481 -22.48 38.91 24.61
CA VAL A 481 -21.85 40.23 24.61
C VAL A 481 -22.94 41.30 24.81
N ALA A 482 -22.72 42.20 25.77
CA ALA A 482 -23.59 43.33 26.08
C ALA A 482 -22.71 44.54 26.43
N ALA A 483 -22.04 45.09 25.41
CA ALA A 483 -21.07 46.17 25.52
C ALA A 483 -21.67 47.56 25.27
N THR A 484 -22.88 47.64 24.71
CA THR A 484 -23.56 48.92 24.44
C THR A 484 -24.43 49.35 25.61
N ALA A 485 -24.12 50.49 26.22
CA ALA A 485 -24.97 51.10 27.24
C ALA A 485 -26.35 51.46 26.67
N PRO A 486 -27.43 51.40 27.47
CA PRO A 486 -28.71 51.94 27.05
C PRO A 486 -28.61 53.46 26.86
N VAL A 487 -29.50 54.02 26.06
CA VAL A 487 -29.61 55.47 25.82
C VAL A 487 -30.81 56.04 26.55
N ILE A 488 -30.68 57.24 27.11
CA ILE A 488 -31.80 57.99 27.68
C ILE A 488 -31.80 59.44 27.18
N GLU A 489 -33.01 59.97 26.96
CA GLU A 489 -33.25 61.35 26.54
C GLU A 489 -34.40 61.94 27.36
N ILE A 490 -34.23 63.20 27.79
CA ILE A 490 -35.31 63.98 28.41
C ILE A 490 -36.03 64.73 27.27
N LEU A 491 -37.29 64.38 27.02
CA LEU A 491 -38.13 64.99 25.99
C LEU A 491 -38.77 66.30 26.46
N GLY A 492 -38.91 66.50 27.77
CA GLY A 492 -39.52 67.69 28.35
C GLY A 492 -39.42 67.67 29.89
N PRO A 493 -39.22 68.83 30.54
CA PRO A 493 -38.98 70.15 29.93
C PRO A 493 -37.62 70.23 29.21
N GLN A 494 -37.52 71.07 28.18
CA GLN A 494 -36.26 71.36 27.46
C GLN A 494 -35.48 72.53 28.11
N GLY A 495 -35.81 72.87 29.36
CA GLY A 495 -35.38 74.07 30.09
C GLY A 495 -36.37 75.24 29.99
N GLY A 496 -35.98 76.39 30.53
CA GLY A 496 -36.81 77.60 30.60
C GLY A 496 -37.44 77.82 31.97
N THR A 497 -38.45 78.71 32.03
CA THR A 497 -39.18 79.08 33.26
C THR A 497 -40.62 78.55 33.20
N ALA A 498 -41.14 77.99 34.29
CA ALA A 498 -42.49 77.45 34.38
C ALA A 498 -43.29 78.10 35.53
N SER A 499 -44.54 78.49 35.24
CA SER A 499 -45.48 79.15 36.17
C SER A 499 -46.24 78.20 37.11
N SER A 500 -45.75 76.97 37.27
CA SER A 500 -46.45 75.92 38.00
C SER A 500 -45.48 75.18 38.92
N SER A 501 -45.88 75.00 40.18
CA SER A 501 -45.17 74.13 41.15
C SER A 501 -45.31 72.63 40.85
N SER A 502 -46.07 72.28 39.80
CA SER A 502 -46.17 70.94 39.24
C SER A 502 -45.48 70.89 37.88
N LEU A 503 -44.55 69.94 37.72
CA LEU A 503 -43.73 69.76 36.54
C LEU A 503 -43.84 68.34 35.98
N ASN A 504 -44.31 68.24 34.74
CA ASN A 504 -44.33 66.97 34.02
C ASN A 504 -42.99 66.73 33.33
N VAL A 505 -42.37 65.58 33.65
CA VAL A 505 -41.13 65.14 33.01
C VAL A 505 -41.41 63.97 32.07
N SER A 506 -40.99 64.15 30.83
CA SER A 506 -41.07 63.17 29.75
C SER A 506 -39.67 62.69 29.38
N CYS A 507 -39.49 61.38 29.24
CA CYS A 507 -38.24 60.78 28.81
C CYS A 507 -38.48 59.67 27.78
N SER A 508 -37.49 59.45 26.91
CA SER A 508 -37.39 58.28 26.04
C SER A 508 -36.15 57.51 26.40
N PHE A 509 -36.23 56.18 26.43
CA PHE A 509 -35.05 55.33 26.62
C PHE A 509 -35.15 54.07 25.77
N ALA A 510 -34.00 53.59 25.34
CA ALA A 510 -33.88 52.36 24.55
C ALA A 510 -32.54 51.67 24.87
N GLY A 511 -32.50 50.36 24.74
CA GLY A 511 -31.28 49.60 24.95
C GLY A 511 -31.35 48.22 24.30
N PRO A 512 -30.21 47.55 24.11
CA PRO A 512 -30.12 46.29 23.39
C PRO A 512 -30.81 45.10 24.11
N ARG A 513 -31.10 45.20 25.43
CA ARG A 513 -31.73 44.16 26.28
C ARG A 513 -32.63 44.76 27.37
N GLU A 514 -32.94 43.98 28.42
CA GLU A 514 -33.63 44.45 29.64
C GLU A 514 -33.03 45.77 30.13
N THR A 515 -33.77 46.86 29.90
CA THR A 515 -33.36 48.22 30.21
C THR A 515 -34.34 48.78 31.23
N TRP A 516 -33.80 49.35 32.29
CA TRP A 516 -34.57 50.09 33.28
C TRP A 516 -34.18 51.55 33.23
N ALA A 517 -35.11 52.42 33.63
CA ALA A 517 -34.84 53.83 33.70
C ALA A 517 -35.54 54.47 34.90
N GLN A 518 -34.94 55.55 35.41
CA GLN A 518 -35.43 56.32 36.54
C GLN A 518 -35.23 57.82 36.30
N VAL A 519 -36.05 58.63 36.97
CA VAL A 519 -35.95 60.09 36.98
C VAL A 519 -36.05 60.64 38.40
N ARG A 520 -35.36 61.74 38.70
CA ARG A 520 -35.44 62.47 39.96
C ARG A 520 -35.32 63.98 39.73
N VAL A 521 -35.65 64.76 40.75
CA VAL A 521 -35.43 66.22 40.80
C VAL A 521 -34.57 66.57 42.02
N ASP A 522 -33.60 67.48 41.85
CA ASP A 522 -32.71 68.04 42.88
C ASP A 522 -31.99 67.02 43.78
N GLY A 523 -31.61 65.87 43.20
CA GLY A 523 -30.97 64.80 43.97
C GLY A 523 -31.90 64.09 44.96
N GLY A 524 -33.22 64.26 44.83
CA GLY A 524 -34.24 63.55 45.58
C GLY A 524 -34.35 62.06 45.22
N GLU A 525 -35.44 61.43 45.66
CA GLU A 525 -35.72 60.00 45.40
C GLU A 525 -35.83 59.70 43.90
N TRP A 526 -35.36 58.52 43.50
CA TRP A 526 -35.49 58.05 42.13
C TRP A 526 -36.86 57.41 41.89
N HIS A 527 -37.49 57.78 40.79
CA HIS A 527 -38.78 57.24 40.36
C HIS A 527 -38.62 56.42 39.07
N ASN A 528 -39.12 55.18 39.07
CA ASN A 528 -39.09 54.30 37.88
C ASN A 528 -39.98 54.84 36.76
N ILE A 529 -39.52 54.73 35.51
CA ILE A 529 -40.23 55.25 34.34
C ILE A 529 -40.41 54.17 33.27
N SER A 530 -41.51 54.22 32.51
CA SER A 530 -41.84 53.18 31.52
C SER A 530 -42.41 53.66 30.17
N SER A 531 -42.51 54.98 29.89
CA SER A 531 -42.82 55.56 28.57
C SER A 531 -42.79 57.11 28.58
N ALA A 532 -42.96 57.75 27.42
CA ALA A 532 -42.76 59.17 27.13
C ALA A 532 -43.37 60.21 28.10
N LEU A 533 -44.30 59.88 28.99
CA LEU A 533 -44.62 60.72 30.16
C LEU A 533 -44.23 59.92 31.40
N CYS A 534 -43.13 60.33 32.03
CA CYS A 534 -42.38 59.47 32.91
C CYS A 534 -42.75 59.68 34.38
N HIS A 535 -42.82 60.94 34.81
CA HIS A 535 -43.13 61.30 36.18
C HIS A 535 -43.61 62.75 36.28
N THR A 536 -44.47 63.04 37.25
CA THR A 536 -44.87 64.40 37.60
C THR A 536 -44.30 64.72 38.98
N PHE A 537 -43.52 65.80 39.06
CA PHE A 537 -43.02 66.32 40.33
C PHE A 537 -43.91 67.48 40.77
N ASP A 538 -44.56 67.34 41.92
CA ASP A 538 -45.46 68.34 42.49
C ASP A 538 -44.83 69.04 43.69
N GLY A 539 -45.24 70.28 43.95
CA GLY A 539 -44.81 71.04 45.12
C GLY A 539 -43.39 71.58 45.03
N LEU A 540 -42.89 71.83 43.81
CA LEU A 540 -41.61 72.52 43.60
C LEU A 540 -41.72 73.97 44.05
N GLU A 541 -40.74 74.44 44.82
CA GLU A 541 -40.63 75.83 45.27
C GLU A 541 -40.14 76.74 44.13
N ASP A 542 -40.23 78.07 44.29
CA ASP A 542 -39.64 78.98 43.31
C ASP A 542 -38.11 78.86 43.31
N GLY A 543 -37.49 78.73 42.14
CA GLY A 543 -36.05 78.57 41.98
C GLY A 543 -35.64 77.64 40.85
N VAL A 544 -34.33 77.39 40.72
CA VAL A 544 -33.79 76.47 39.70
C VAL A 544 -33.80 75.04 40.21
N HIS A 545 -34.52 74.17 39.50
CA HIS A 545 -34.60 72.74 39.74
C HIS A 545 -33.81 71.96 38.69
N VAL A 546 -33.08 70.93 39.10
CA VAL A 546 -32.32 70.04 38.21
C VAL A 546 -33.02 68.69 38.12
N ILE A 547 -33.47 68.36 36.92
CA ILE A 547 -34.02 67.05 36.60
C ILE A 547 -32.88 66.16 36.12
N GLU A 548 -32.78 64.96 36.68
CA GLU A 548 -31.84 63.93 36.25
C GLU A 548 -32.61 62.68 35.84
N ALA A 549 -32.26 62.11 34.70
CA ALA A 549 -32.79 60.85 34.19
C ALA A 549 -31.63 59.89 33.91
N MET A 550 -31.78 58.64 34.34
CA MET A 550 -30.80 57.58 34.08
C MET A 550 -31.47 56.34 33.48
N ALA A 551 -30.79 55.69 32.55
CA ALA A 551 -31.12 54.35 32.09
C ALA A 551 -29.94 53.41 32.33
N TRP A 552 -30.22 52.15 32.70
CA TRP A 552 -29.19 51.13 32.90
C TRP A 552 -29.69 49.75 32.45
N ASP A 553 -28.75 48.84 32.20
CA ASP A 553 -29.02 47.47 31.79
C ASP A 553 -28.64 46.43 32.86
N ALA A 554 -28.89 45.15 32.58
CA ALA A 554 -28.59 44.03 33.48
C ALA A 554 -27.09 43.83 33.75
N SER A 555 -26.22 44.41 32.91
CA SER A 555 -24.77 44.38 33.04
C SER A 555 -24.25 45.56 33.88
N GLY A 556 -25.11 46.52 34.22
CA GLY A 556 -24.76 47.74 34.96
C GLY A 556 -24.21 48.86 34.08
N LEU A 557 -24.26 48.75 32.75
CA LEU A 557 -23.94 49.87 31.85
C LEU A 557 -25.08 50.89 31.94
N MET A 558 -24.74 52.18 31.96
CA MET A 558 -25.72 53.24 32.18
C MET A 558 -25.44 54.49 31.33
N ASP A 559 -26.51 55.25 31.08
CA ASP A 559 -26.47 56.61 30.52
C ASP A 559 -27.29 57.55 31.40
N VAL A 560 -26.82 58.80 31.55
CA VAL A 560 -27.44 59.80 32.42
C VAL A 560 -27.59 61.12 31.65
N ARG A 561 -28.75 61.78 31.81
CA ARG A 561 -29.04 63.11 31.28
C ARG A 561 -29.60 64.00 32.38
N SER A 562 -29.37 65.31 32.22
CA SER A 562 -29.93 66.30 33.12
C SER A 562 -30.39 67.55 32.37
N VAL A 563 -31.43 68.21 32.88
CA VAL A 563 -31.89 69.51 32.40
C VAL A 563 -32.29 70.37 33.61
N SER A 564 -32.07 71.67 33.51
CA SER A 564 -32.50 72.61 34.55
C SER A 564 -33.73 73.39 34.11
N VAL A 565 -34.69 73.56 35.01
CA VAL A 565 -35.89 74.37 34.82
C VAL A 565 -35.99 75.35 35.99
N GLU A 566 -36.40 76.58 35.71
CA GLU A 566 -36.70 77.57 36.74
C GLU A 566 -38.20 77.52 37.03
N ILE A 567 -38.59 77.23 38.27
CA ILE A 567 -39.97 77.33 38.73
C ILE A 567 -40.15 78.74 39.29
N ASP A 568 -41.20 79.42 38.83
CA ASP A 568 -41.55 80.76 39.27
C ASP A 568 -43.07 80.84 39.32
N THR A 569 -43.65 80.75 40.51
CA THR A 569 -45.11 80.75 40.73
C THR A 569 -45.62 82.08 41.26
N THR A 570 -44.76 83.08 41.40
CA THR A 570 -45.09 84.35 42.07
C THR A 570 -45.44 85.42 41.05
N PRO A 571 -46.67 85.98 41.06
CA PRO A 571 -47.01 87.11 40.20
C PRO A 571 -46.24 88.39 40.54
N PRO A 572 -46.04 89.29 39.55
CA PRO A 572 -45.32 90.54 39.74
C PRO A 572 -46.13 91.50 40.61
N ALA A 573 -45.57 91.98 41.72
CA ALA A 573 -46.13 93.06 42.51
C ALA A 573 -45.88 94.43 41.85
N ALA A 574 -46.72 95.45 42.13
CA ALA A 574 -46.50 96.79 41.59
C ALA A 574 -46.74 97.93 42.58
N THR A 575 -45.97 99.01 42.42
CA THR A 575 -46.10 100.26 43.18
C THR A 575 -46.40 101.43 42.25
N ILE A 576 -47.23 102.36 42.73
CA ILE A 576 -47.67 103.53 41.96
C ILE A 576 -47.03 104.82 42.51
N GLU A 577 -46.50 105.64 41.61
CA GLU A 577 -46.03 107.01 41.92
C GLU A 577 -46.67 108.00 40.94
N ARG A 578 -46.93 109.23 41.39
CA ARG A 578 -47.38 110.31 40.50
C ARG A 578 -46.36 111.42 40.44
N ALA A 579 -46.05 111.85 39.22
CA ALA A 579 -45.17 112.98 38.97
C ALA A 579 -45.64 113.76 37.74
N ASN A 580 -45.76 115.08 37.86
CA ASN A 580 -46.00 116.02 36.75
C ASN A 580 -47.13 115.61 35.78
N GLY A 581 -48.28 115.17 36.31
CA GLY A 581 -49.45 114.81 35.50
C GLY A 581 -49.42 113.40 34.88
N THR A 582 -48.37 112.61 35.13
CA THR A 582 -48.26 111.20 34.71
C THR A 582 -48.36 110.25 35.90
N ILE A 583 -48.72 109.00 35.64
CA ILE A 583 -48.76 107.92 36.63
C ILE A 583 -47.67 106.90 36.26
N ARG A 584 -46.77 106.58 37.18
CA ARG A 584 -45.69 105.61 36.99
C ARG A 584 -45.97 104.35 37.81
N ILE A 585 -45.81 103.19 37.20
CA ILE A 585 -45.94 101.88 37.83
C ILE A 585 -44.62 101.14 37.74
N THR A 586 -44.04 100.84 38.90
CA THR A 586 -42.83 100.03 39.01
C THR A 586 -43.22 98.64 39.49
N PHE A 587 -42.79 97.61 38.76
CA PHE A 587 -43.03 96.21 39.10
C PHE A 587 -41.89 95.63 39.95
N SER A 588 -42.16 94.61 40.77
CA SER A 588 -41.16 93.93 41.61
C SER A 588 -40.14 93.14 40.80
N GLU A 589 -40.49 92.80 39.56
CA GLU A 589 -39.73 92.01 38.62
C GLU A 589 -40.02 92.45 37.19
N GLU A 590 -39.37 91.80 36.23
CA GLU A 590 -39.58 92.10 34.82
C GLU A 590 -40.89 91.49 34.31
N VAL A 591 -41.81 92.34 33.88
CA VAL A 591 -43.11 91.93 33.33
C VAL A 591 -43.08 91.73 31.81
N ASP A 592 -43.87 90.78 31.31
CA ASP A 592 -44.19 90.68 29.88
C ASP A 592 -45.04 91.88 29.46
N ARG A 593 -44.43 92.78 28.69
CA ARG A 593 -45.03 94.03 28.23
C ARG A 593 -46.20 93.83 27.27
N ASN A 594 -46.28 92.69 26.57
CA ASN A 594 -47.38 92.41 25.65
C ASN A 594 -48.62 91.94 26.39
N SER A 595 -48.42 91.24 27.51
CA SER A 595 -49.50 90.68 28.33
C SER A 595 -49.89 91.60 29.48
N THR A 596 -49.02 92.53 29.87
CA THR A 596 -49.29 93.55 30.90
C THR A 596 -50.09 94.73 30.33
N THR A 597 -51.27 94.99 30.88
CA THR A 597 -52.19 96.04 30.41
C THR A 597 -52.66 96.93 31.54
N CYS A 598 -53.15 98.13 31.21
CA CYS A 598 -53.80 99.02 32.18
C CYS A 598 -55.05 99.68 31.63
N LEU A 599 -55.96 100.04 32.53
CA LEU A 599 -57.17 100.77 32.23
C LEU A 599 -57.32 101.92 33.23
N LEU A 600 -57.08 103.14 32.75
CA LEU A 600 -57.51 104.37 33.39
C LEU A 600 -58.86 104.76 32.79
N GLY A 601 -59.85 105.13 33.60
CA GLY A 601 -61.21 105.48 33.14
C GLY A 601 -61.34 106.70 32.22
N VAL A 602 -60.23 107.19 31.68
CA VAL A 602 -60.10 108.27 30.69
C VAL A 602 -59.10 107.83 29.60
N ASP A 603 -59.15 108.45 28.42
CA ASP A 603 -58.16 108.21 27.37
C ASP A 603 -56.74 108.49 27.88
N HIS A 604 -55.84 107.56 27.59
CA HIS A 604 -54.46 107.59 28.04
C HIS A 604 -53.55 106.81 27.09
N ASP A 605 -52.28 107.21 27.04
CA ASP A 605 -51.22 106.45 26.40
C ASP A 605 -50.38 105.70 27.44
N VAL A 606 -49.83 104.57 27.05
CA VAL A 606 -48.90 103.79 27.87
C VAL A 606 -47.52 103.82 27.23
N ILE A 607 -46.52 104.28 27.98
CA ILE A 607 -45.12 104.36 27.57
C ILE A 607 -44.30 103.51 28.54
N TRP A 608 -43.38 102.71 28.00
CA TRP A 608 -42.45 101.93 28.82
C TRP A 608 -41.10 102.63 28.91
N ASP A 609 -40.64 102.90 30.13
CA ASP A 609 -39.38 103.55 30.43
C ASP A 609 -38.58 102.69 31.42
N HIS A 610 -37.52 102.02 30.95
CA HIS A 610 -36.62 101.18 31.76
C HIS A 610 -37.33 100.18 32.71
N GLY A 611 -38.42 99.54 32.26
CA GLY A 611 -39.19 98.56 33.06
C GLY A 611 -40.32 99.17 33.91
N VAL A 612 -40.44 100.50 33.92
CA VAL A 612 -41.55 101.22 34.54
C VAL A 612 -42.63 101.49 33.49
N MET A 613 -43.89 101.16 33.80
CA MET A 613 -45.03 101.51 32.97
C MET A 613 -45.49 102.93 33.31
N VAL A 614 -45.39 103.83 32.34
CA VAL A 614 -45.75 105.24 32.48
C VAL A 614 -47.05 105.49 31.73
N ILE A 615 -48.09 105.87 32.47
CA ILE A 615 -49.41 106.17 31.94
C ILE A 615 -49.55 107.69 31.83
N VAL A 616 -49.87 108.14 30.62
CA VAL A 616 -50.01 109.56 30.27
C VAL A 616 -51.48 109.80 29.91
N PRO A 617 -52.29 110.38 30.82
CA PRO A 617 -53.65 110.77 30.49
C PRO A 617 -53.65 111.81 29.35
N SER A 618 -54.55 111.66 28.38
CA SER A 618 -54.62 112.58 27.23
C SER A 618 -55.06 114.00 27.62
N ALA A 619 -55.63 114.17 28.81
CA ALA A 619 -55.93 115.45 29.45
C ALA A 619 -55.71 115.36 30.97
N PRO A 620 -55.47 116.50 31.67
CA PRO A 620 -55.35 116.50 33.13
C PRO A 620 -56.57 115.86 33.79
N LEU A 621 -56.35 114.93 34.72
CA LEU A 621 -57.42 114.28 35.47
C LEU A 621 -58.22 115.32 36.27
N ALA A 622 -59.55 115.28 36.15
CA ALA A 622 -60.44 116.18 36.89
C ALA A 622 -60.33 115.96 38.41
N ALA A 623 -60.67 116.99 39.20
CA ALA A 623 -60.75 116.84 40.65
C ALA A 623 -61.75 115.75 41.07
N GLY A 624 -61.37 114.91 42.02
CA GLY A 624 -62.14 113.74 42.46
C GLY A 624 -61.33 112.44 42.50
N ASN A 625 -62.03 111.32 42.65
CA ASN A 625 -61.44 109.98 42.71
C ASN A 625 -61.49 109.30 41.33
N HIS A 626 -60.34 108.78 40.91
CA HIS A 626 -60.15 107.95 39.73
C HIS A 626 -59.67 106.57 40.16
N SER A 627 -59.89 105.57 39.32
CA SER A 627 -59.38 104.21 39.53
C SER A 627 -58.52 103.83 38.33
N LEU A 628 -57.39 103.21 38.63
CA LEU A 628 -56.50 102.62 37.64
C LEU A 628 -56.45 101.11 37.88
N ALA A 629 -56.88 100.33 36.91
CA ALA A 629 -56.73 98.87 36.92
C ALA A 629 -55.48 98.49 36.11
N VAL A 630 -54.70 97.54 36.61
CA VAL A 630 -53.48 97.03 35.97
C VAL A 630 -53.52 95.52 36.01
N HIS A 631 -53.49 94.88 34.85
CA HIS A 631 -53.26 93.45 34.73
C HIS A 631 -51.77 93.27 34.44
N ALA A 632 -51.01 92.75 35.40
CA ALA A 632 -49.57 92.53 35.23
C ALA A 632 -49.29 91.05 35.05
N VAL A 633 -48.40 90.72 34.12
CA VAL A 633 -47.98 89.34 33.82
C VAL A 633 -46.46 89.31 33.79
N ASP A 634 -45.82 88.39 34.52
CA ASP A 634 -44.35 88.20 34.47
C ASP A 634 -43.92 87.39 33.23
N ARG A 635 -42.64 87.01 33.17
CA ARG A 635 -42.08 86.18 32.09
C ARG A 635 -42.45 84.70 32.19
N ALA A 636 -42.76 84.19 33.38
CA ALA A 636 -43.24 82.82 33.60
C ALA A 636 -44.72 82.66 33.22
N GLY A 637 -45.44 83.78 33.09
CA GLY A 637 -46.86 83.86 32.79
C GLY A 637 -47.74 83.96 34.04
N ASN A 638 -47.18 84.15 35.24
CA ASN A 638 -48.01 84.42 36.41
C ASN A 638 -48.56 85.83 36.29
N SER A 639 -49.81 86.01 36.72
CA SER A 639 -50.53 87.27 36.53
C SER A 639 -51.27 87.71 37.77
N ILE A 640 -51.43 89.02 37.90
CA ILE A 640 -52.20 89.64 38.97
C ILE A 640 -52.92 90.90 38.47
N ASP A 641 -54.19 91.02 38.87
CA ASP A 641 -54.97 92.24 38.69
C ASP A 641 -54.84 93.13 39.92
N MET A 642 -54.40 94.36 39.69
CA MET A 642 -54.19 95.39 40.71
C MET A 642 -55.10 96.59 40.45
N SER A 643 -55.61 97.19 41.52
CA SER A 643 -56.41 98.42 41.44
C SER A 643 -55.83 99.50 42.34
N PHE A 644 -55.48 100.63 41.74
CA PHE A 644 -54.93 101.79 42.43
C PHE A 644 -55.96 102.92 42.46
N LYS A 645 -56.22 103.48 43.65
CA LYS A 645 -57.07 104.65 43.82
C LYS A 645 -56.29 105.94 43.63
N ILE A 646 -56.84 106.85 42.84
CA ILE A 646 -56.21 108.08 42.41
C ILE A 646 -57.08 109.29 42.79
N THR A 647 -56.75 110.01 43.87
CA THR A 647 -57.45 111.27 44.22
C THR A 647 -56.75 112.50 43.61
N ILE A 648 -57.51 113.47 43.10
CA ILE A 648 -57.06 114.79 42.61
C ILE A 648 -57.85 115.87 43.37
N ASP A 649 -57.17 116.79 44.06
CA ASP A 649 -57.82 117.87 44.81
C ASP A 649 -58.15 119.09 43.93
N ALA A 650 -59.27 119.75 44.19
CA ALA A 650 -59.69 120.96 43.48
C ALA A 650 -58.91 122.19 43.98
N VAL A 651 -58.24 122.93 43.08
CA VAL A 651 -57.52 124.17 43.43
C VAL A 651 -58.52 125.34 43.52
N ALA A 652 -58.61 125.99 44.68
CA ALA A 652 -59.42 127.19 44.93
C ALA A 652 -58.61 128.49 44.68
N ASP A 653 -59.26 129.52 44.15
CA ASP A 653 -58.63 130.82 43.81
C ASP A 653 -58.58 131.80 45.02
N SER A 654 -57.52 132.61 45.02
CA SER A 654 -56.82 133.48 46.01
C SER A 654 -57.61 134.54 46.84
N PRO A 655 -57.10 135.17 47.95
CA PRO A 655 -55.95 136.12 47.93
C PRO A 655 -55.03 136.24 49.19
N ARG A 656 -53.78 136.72 48.91
CA ARG A 656 -52.80 137.54 49.68
C ARG A 656 -52.68 137.40 51.22
N GLY A 657 -51.44 137.18 51.68
CA GLY A 657 -50.92 137.84 52.89
C GLY A 657 -49.90 137.07 53.74
N THR A 658 -48.62 137.19 53.37
CA THR A 658 -47.44 137.43 54.25
C THR A 658 -47.16 136.57 55.49
N GLY A 659 -45.98 135.93 55.53
CA GLY A 659 -45.32 135.64 56.82
C GLY A 659 -44.31 134.48 56.86
N THR A 660 -43.11 134.72 56.30
CA THR A 660 -41.79 134.29 56.82
C THR A 660 -41.33 132.82 56.84
N LEU A 661 -40.26 132.59 56.06
CA LEU A 661 -39.18 131.59 56.18
C LEU A 661 -38.89 131.04 57.60
N LEU A 662 -38.62 129.73 57.70
CA LEU A 662 -37.27 129.24 58.06
C LEU A 662 -37.07 127.75 57.74
N VAL A 663 -35.93 127.51 57.09
CA VAL A 663 -35.28 126.25 56.73
C VAL A 663 -34.53 125.71 57.95
N TYR A 664 -34.50 124.39 58.14
CA TYR A 664 -33.30 123.53 58.33
C TYR A 664 -33.63 122.22 59.05
N ALA A 665 -33.52 121.14 58.27
CA ALA A 665 -32.73 119.92 58.51
C ALA A 665 -32.42 119.50 59.96
N ALA A 666 -32.58 118.21 60.26
CA ALA A 666 -31.53 117.21 60.03
C ALA A 666 -31.64 115.99 60.98
N ILE A 667 -31.68 114.80 60.35
CA ILE A 667 -30.79 113.64 60.55
C ILE A 667 -30.74 113.00 61.96
N ALA A 668 -30.98 111.68 62.00
CA ALA A 668 -29.99 110.63 62.35
C ALA A 668 -30.70 109.31 62.80
N VAL A 669 -30.25 108.06 62.65
CA VAL A 669 -29.07 107.31 62.10
C VAL A 669 -29.40 105.81 62.44
N VAL A 670 -29.10 104.78 61.61
CA VAL A 670 -28.02 103.74 61.72
C VAL A 670 -28.36 102.68 60.62
N ILE A 671 -27.62 102.42 59.51
CA ILE A 671 -26.27 101.80 59.25
C ILE A 671 -26.29 100.25 59.47
N ILE A 672 -25.97 99.35 58.51
CA ILE A 672 -24.63 98.87 58.07
C ILE A 672 -24.72 98.15 56.69
N VAL A 673 -23.61 98.26 55.96
CA VAL A 673 -23.26 97.81 54.61
C VAL A 673 -22.24 96.63 54.65
N ALA A 674 -22.27 95.80 53.60
CA ALA A 674 -21.19 95.00 52.96
C ALA A 674 -20.71 93.63 53.52
N ALA A 675 -20.90 92.58 52.68
CA ALA A 675 -19.94 91.57 52.17
C ALA A 675 -20.76 90.32 51.76
N ALA A 676 -20.66 89.70 50.58
CA ALA A 676 -19.50 89.52 49.71
C ALA A 676 -19.90 89.35 48.23
N LEU A 677 -19.06 89.90 47.37
CA LEU A 677 -18.83 89.49 45.98
C LEU A 677 -18.20 88.07 45.94
N LEU A 678 -18.13 87.53 44.71
CA LEU A 678 -17.31 86.38 44.22
C LEU A 678 -18.02 85.00 44.37
N VAL A 679 -18.20 84.13 43.35
CA VAL A 679 -17.48 83.88 42.08
C VAL A 679 -18.40 83.10 41.11
N ARG A 680 -18.24 83.40 39.80
CA ARG A 680 -18.64 82.58 38.65
C ARG A 680 -17.93 81.21 38.60
N ARG A 681 -18.67 80.18 38.18
CA ARG A 681 -18.25 78.91 37.54
C ARG A 681 -17.60 77.84 38.42
N LYS A 682 -18.34 76.75 38.64
CA LYS A 682 -18.23 75.55 37.82
C LYS A 682 -19.59 74.91 37.67
#